data_AF-A0A7Y6PM09-F1
#
_entry.id   AF-A0A7Y6PM09-F1
#
_cell.length_a   1.000
_cell.length_b   1.000
_cell.length_c   1.000
_cell.angle_alpha   90.00
_cell.angle_beta   90.00
_cell.angle_gamma   90.00
#
_symmetry.space_group_name_H-M   'P 1'
#
loop_
_entity.id
_entity.type
_entity.pdbx_description
1 polymer ?
#
loop_
_entity_poly.entity_id
_entity_poly.type
_entity_poly.pdbx_seq_one_letter_code
_entity_poly.pdbx_strand_id
1 'polypeptide(L)'
;MLRRTVRWVWERPLAQLVGGSVFVALAFPASSAGSIALAILAGVIGVALVKAWPAAPAWLKKPGRIATVLVLVAVPLIGLEVFWETLTVSPDWQLGDWGPQHAVLARIMPSLPGGDVPVWNHAVSTGDAPLELYPAMTYLVTGHLAAGLGLEHDLPLAFMIMATLVHLALATITTALALRVASRKVALVVGLAWLVDGGAISHGGSVGLFHWAILHSTFAHVFSMIAVLGILGALRRPRLGASLAIWLGTAIATATHPAALLTAGVSMLALLGVALLASDVPPRRALVAAGHVALGIALGAIVWLPSSERLLLYGQHFSNELYTAVRLLQTVMSFAMPITVYSLIVYAGYLGLVIGLVSRRAELVFISIVSFVMLVGLADVPYLGLGVMPGPETARLGVVRMMLLVRPFVYVGAAYMFSLVGAHLVESFRAAKPRQKIVLAALLGVVGGVGLRVMPAYWQDEQQRAYAESREFAADPSGRKQLTAWAREQVAHLGPGAWARALFEQTTHEQQHLTAITGLPTLHMGALPDLLLRERIEDTSPESLARFNVRWVVGVGQSPTLGDPETEISLGSYRIRELPTWDGKFARIEKGAGNVAVTRLDDRAVEIVVTGTTEPVLVALGTGFYPRWRARHESGAAEPVYALPSIPGGQLHVVSAWVAPGRTTFTVDGPLPSDGDGRGLALAALAMIIAGIVTWSRPRWRIRVLRELARVRRRVLGASRSLLRATASVVVLVLVIRGCDSAAVPMRALTVGSGVRASAKVEARLAGAWVECDYLRIRGEYDCDGLVTVSDATANILNDAPPSWPFTTPAIVARAYGPGVEVRITRSARLIGRYWAQASNQGVQLVLDKGEPLDLTTRQVFRSVVKRRVTITGGVPFPAPLSIAVVLDERLEPPRPFLAPPPDEPPPSVRAIH
;
A
#
# COMPACT_ATOMS: atom_id res chain seq x y z
N MET A 1 37.64 -24.72 51.35
CA MET A 1 37.25 -24.54 49.93
C MET A 1 37.57 -23.13 49.44
N LEU A 2 37.08 -22.08 50.10
CA LEU A 2 37.29 -20.67 49.74
C LEU A 2 38.77 -20.28 49.51
N ARG A 3 39.69 -20.64 50.43
CA ARG A 3 41.14 -20.38 50.28
C ARG A 3 41.75 -21.03 49.03
N ARG A 4 41.29 -22.22 48.62
CA ARG A 4 41.76 -22.88 47.39
C ARG A 4 41.22 -22.17 46.15
N THR A 5 39.96 -21.71 46.18
CA THR A 5 39.36 -20.96 45.08
C THR A 5 40.01 -19.59 44.91
N VAL A 6 40.24 -18.85 46.00
CA VAL A 6 40.92 -17.55 45.98
C VAL A 6 42.35 -17.69 45.48
N ARG A 7 43.10 -18.69 45.97
CA ARG A 7 44.45 -18.99 45.50
C ARG A 7 44.48 -19.36 44.01
N TRP A 8 43.51 -20.16 43.56
CA TRP A 8 43.38 -20.55 42.16
C TRP A 8 43.05 -19.37 41.24
N VAL A 9 42.17 -18.46 41.67
CA VAL A 9 41.88 -17.22 40.92
C VAL A 9 43.12 -16.33 40.87
N TRP A 10 43.85 -16.20 42.00
CA TRP A 10 45.03 -15.35 42.10
C TRP A 10 46.22 -15.87 41.27
N GLU A 11 46.39 -17.19 41.19
CA GLU A 11 47.51 -17.80 40.46
C GLU A 11 47.25 -17.96 38.95
N ARG A 12 46.04 -17.65 38.46
CA ARG A 12 45.68 -17.80 37.03
C ARG A 12 45.25 -16.48 36.39
N PRO A 13 46.08 -15.87 35.52
CA PRO A 13 45.75 -14.62 34.83
C PRO A 13 44.42 -14.64 34.08
N LEU A 14 44.04 -15.79 33.51
CA LEU A 14 42.76 -15.96 32.83
C LEU A 14 41.57 -15.92 33.81
N ALA A 15 41.72 -16.47 35.01
CA ALA A 15 40.69 -16.44 36.03
C ALA A 15 40.53 -15.02 36.60
N GLN A 16 41.62 -14.28 36.73
CA GLN A 16 41.59 -12.85 37.10
C GLN A 16 40.89 -12.01 36.02
N LEU A 17 41.23 -12.22 34.74
CA LEU A 17 40.60 -11.52 33.61
C LEU A 17 39.09 -11.78 33.56
N VAL A 18 38.66 -13.04 33.72
CA VAL A 18 37.24 -13.43 33.73
C VAL A 18 36.53 -12.86 34.94
N GLY A 19 37.08 -13.06 36.15
CA GLY A 19 36.48 -12.55 37.38
C GLY A 19 36.37 -11.02 37.39
N GLY A 20 37.42 -10.32 36.95
CA GLY A 20 37.42 -8.88 36.77
C GLY A 20 36.41 -8.42 35.70
N SER A 21 36.28 -9.16 34.60
CA SER A 21 35.29 -8.85 33.57
C SER A 21 33.84 -9.09 34.04
N VAL A 22 33.57 -10.15 34.83
CA VAL A 22 32.26 -10.34 35.47
C VAL A 22 31.95 -9.15 36.38
N PHE A 23 32.91 -8.76 37.22
CA PHE A 23 32.73 -7.65 38.15
C PHE A 23 32.48 -6.33 37.42
N VAL A 24 33.27 -5.99 36.40
CA VAL A 24 33.12 -4.75 35.63
C VAL A 24 31.82 -4.75 34.80
N ALA A 25 31.42 -5.89 34.24
CA ALA A 25 30.17 -6.01 33.50
C ALA A 25 28.93 -5.82 34.40
N LEU A 26 28.97 -6.35 35.63
CA LEU A 26 27.88 -6.21 36.60
C LEU A 26 27.85 -4.83 37.27
N ALA A 27 29.01 -4.27 37.59
CA ALA A 27 29.12 -2.97 38.27
C ALA A 27 28.82 -1.80 37.32
N PHE A 28 29.11 -1.93 36.03
CA PHE A 28 28.96 -0.84 35.06
C PHE A 28 28.26 -1.26 33.75
N PRO A 29 27.04 -1.82 33.82
CA PRO A 29 26.36 -2.46 32.67
C PRO A 29 26.11 -1.49 31.51
N ALA A 30 26.00 -0.19 31.77
CA ALA A 30 25.76 0.84 30.75
C ALA A 30 27.03 1.61 30.28
N SER A 31 28.22 1.33 30.81
CA SER A 31 29.47 2.07 30.46
C SER A 31 30.34 1.36 29.41
N SER A 32 31.19 2.07 28.66
CA SER A 32 32.15 1.48 27.70
C SER A 32 33.03 0.37 28.32
N ALA A 33 33.39 0.53 29.61
CA ALA A 33 34.15 -0.47 30.36
C ALA A 33 33.35 -1.77 30.58
N GLY A 34 32.04 -1.66 30.87
CA GLY A 34 31.14 -2.81 30.90
C GLY A 34 31.03 -3.51 29.55
N SER A 35 31.15 -2.79 28.41
CA SER A 35 31.09 -3.36 27.06
C SER A 35 32.29 -4.24 26.80
N ILE A 36 33.46 -3.70 27.12
CA ILE A 36 34.74 -4.38 26.99
C ILE A 36 34.73 -5.63 27.89
N ALA A 37 34.22 -5.51 29.11
CA ALA A 37 34.09 -6.62 30.04
C ALA A 37 33.13 -7.73 29.53
N LEU A 38 31.95 -7.37 29.02
CA LEU A 38 31.02 -8.32 28.38
C LEU A 38 31.62 -8.98 27.13
N ALA A 39 32.34 -8.22 26.31
CA ALA A 39 33.07 -8.73 25.14
C ALA A 39 34.16 -9.74 25.54
N ILE A 40 34.90 -9.47 26.62
CA ILE A 40 35.88 -10.39 27.18
C ILE A 40 35.19 -11.65 27.72
N LEU A 41 34.07 -11.53 28.44
CA LEU A 41 33.31 -12.68 28.93
C LEU A 41 32.75 -13.53 27.80
N ALA A 42 32.12 -12.91 26.80
CA ALA A 42 31.61 -13.61 25.62
C ALA A 42 32.74 -14.28 24.82
N GLY A 43 33.91 -13.63 24.70
CA GLY A 43 35.14 -14.21 24.16
C GLY A 43 35.60 -15.45 24.92
N VAL A 44 35.65 -15.37 26.24
CA VAL A 44 36.04 -16.50 27.09
C VAL A 44 35.02 -17.64 27.00
N ILE A 45 33.73 -17.33 27.06
CA ILE A 45 32.65 -18.33 26.91
C ILE A 45 32.73 -18.98 25.53
N GLY A 46 32.97 -18.20 24.47
CA GLY A 46 33.18 -18.71 23.11
C GLY A 46 34.37 -19.68 23.03
N VAL A 47 35.51 -19.31 23.62
CA VAL A 47 36.70 -20.17 23.70
C VAL A 47 36.43 -21.44 24.53
N ALA A 48 35.72 -21.33 25.64
CA ALA A 48 35.34 -22.46 26.49
C ALA A 48 34.38 -23.40 25.76
N LEU A 49 33.38 -22.87 25.04
CA LEU A 49 32.46 -23.64 24.22
C LEU A 49 33.18 -24.36 23.08
N VAL A 50 34.13 -23.73 22.39
CA VAL A 50 34.93 -24.39 21.34
C VAL A 50 35.74 -25.54 21.91
N LYS A 51 36.32 -25.39 23.11
CA LYS A 51 37.05 -26.46 23.80
C LYS A 51 36.14 -27.59 24.27
N ALA A 52 34.93 -27.28 24.72
CA ALA A 52 33.96 -28.27 25.21
C ALA A 52 33.15 -28.94 24.08
N TRP A 53 33.06 -28.32 22.90
CA TRP A 53 32.24 -28.79 21.78
C TRP A 53 32.50 -30.24 21.34
N PRO A 54 33.76 -30.74 21.29
CA PRO A 54 34.03 -32.14 20.99
C PRO A 54 33.40 -33.11 21.99
N ALA A 55 33.21 -32.70 23.25
CA ALA A 55 32.58 -33.50 24.31
C ALA A 55 31.06 -33.29 24.42
N ALA A 56 30.48 -32.34 23.68
CA ALA A 56 29.05 -32.06 23.77
C ALA A 56 28.18 -33.27 23.36
N PRO A 57 27.03 -33.51 24.01
CA PRO A 57 26.14 -34.62 23.70
C PRO A 57 25.69 -34.64 22.22
N ALA A 58 25.45 -35.84 21.69
CA ALA A 58 25.07 -36.02 20.29
C ALA A 58 23.75 -35.31 19.92
N TRP A 59 22.80 -35.21 20.86
CA TRP A 59 21.54 -34.49 20.66
C TRP A 59 21.74 -32.97 20.51
N LEU A 60 22.75 -32.40 21.18
CA LEU A 60 23.14 -30.99 21.03
C LEU A 60 23.85 -30.74 19.68
N LYS A 61 24.61 -31.73 19.21
CA LYS A 61 25.33 -31.69 17.92
C LYS A 61 24.43 -31.97 16.71
N LYS A 62 23.38 -32.78 16.88
CA LYS A 62 22.42 -33.17 15.84
C LYS A 62 20.99 -32.99 16.34
N PRO A 63 20.57 -31.76 16.64
CA PRO A 63 19.25 -31.53 17.19
C PRO A 63 18.26 -31.89 16.08
N GLY A 64 17.37 -32.86 16.35
CA GLY A 64 16.50 -33.50 15.35
C GLY A 64 15.35 -32.62 14.88
N ARG A 65 14.15 -33.18 14.76
CA ARG A 65 12.93 -32.40 14.43
C ARG A 65 12.57 -31.36 15.51
N ILE A 66 12.86 -31.69 16.78
CA ILE A 66 12.64 -30.80 17.94
C ILE A 66 13.32 -29.45 17.73
N ALA A 67 14.52 -29.42 17.18
CA ALA A 67 15.26 -28.18 16.92
C ALA A 67 14.53 -27.24 15.95
N THR A 68 13.89 -27.81 14.93
CA THR A 68 13.11 -27.05 13.96
C THR A 68 11.85 -26.49 14.62
N VAL A 69 11.18 -27.29 15.45
CA VAL A 69 10.04 -26.83 16.25
C VAL A 69 10.46 -25.71 17.20
N LEU A 70 11.57 -25.87 17.92
CA LEU A 70 12.09 -24.84 18.83
C LEU A 70 12.39 -23.53 18.09
N VAL A 71 12.99 -23.57 16.90
CA VAL A 71 13.21 -22.36 16.10
C VAL A 71 11.90 -21.69 15.70
N LEU A 72 10.91 -22.48 15.26
CA LEU A 72 9.59 -21.95 14.87
C LEU A 72 8.76 -21.44 16.05
N VAL A 73 8.98 -21.98 17.26
CA VAL A 73 8.29 -21.55 18.49
C VAL A 73 9.00 -20.36 19.13
N ALA A 74 10.34 -20.29 19.05
CA ALA A 74 11.11 -19.19 19.64
C ALA A 74 10.75 -17.83 19.04
N VAL A 75 10.59 -17.73 17.71
CA VAL A 75 10.25 -16.47 17.03
C VAL A 75 8.92 -15.87 17.53
N PRO A 76 7.78 -16.58 17.52
CA PRO A 76 6.53 -16.03 18.01
C PRO A 76 6.53 -15.82 19.52
N LEU A 77 7.19 -16.65 20.34
CA LEU A 77 7.29 -16.41 21.79
C LEU A 77 8.06 -15.12 22.09
N ILE A 78 9.19 -14.91 21.43
CA ILE A 78 9.97 -13.68 21.56
C ILE A 78 9.15 -12.50 21.04
N GLY A 79 8.41 -12.67 19.95
CA GLY A 79 7.54 -11.61 19.44
C GLY A 79 6.37 -11.26 20.36
N LEU A 80 5.74 -12.23 21.03
CA LEU A 80 4.73 -11.96 22.06
C LEU A 80 5.30 -11.10 23.19
N GLU A 81 6.56 -11.33 23.57
CA GLU A 81 7.26 -10.49 24.55
C GLU A 81 7.51 -9.07 24.01
N VAL A 82 8.03 -8.93 22.78
CA VAL A 82 8.29 -7.62 22.14
C VAL A 82 7.03 -6.78 22.04
N PHE A 83 5.94 -7.41 21.61
CA PHE A 83 4.67 -6.73 21.35
C PHE A 83 3.69 -6.84 22.51
N TRP A 84 4.15 -7.20 23.72
CA TRP A 84 3.27 -7.45 24.87
C TRP A 84 2.41 -6.23 25.20
N GLU A 85 2.99 -5.02 25.19
CA GLU A 85 2.23 -3.80 25.43
C GLU A 85 1.21 -3.53 24.32
N THR A 86 1.57 -3.75 23.05
CA THR A 86 0.64 -3.64 21.91
C THR A 86 -0.51 -4.66 22.00
N LEU A 87 -0.31 -5.81 22.66
CA LEU A 87 -1.34 -6.83 22.89
C LEU A 87 -2.27 -6.54 24.06
N THR A 88 -1.87 -5.66 24.99
CA THR A 88 -2.54 -5.50 26.30
C THR A 88 -3.02 -4.09 26.56
N VAL A 89 -2.51 -3.10 25.84
CA VAL A 89 -2.82 -1.68 26.05
C VAL A 89 -3.53 -1.14 24.81
N SER A 90 -4.73 -0.60 25.02
CA SER A 90 -5.48 0.08 23.96
C SER A 90 -4.73 1.34 23.52
N PRO A 91 -4.42 1.51 22.22
CA PRO A 91 -3.72 2.69 21.73
C PRO A 91 -4.62 3.93 21.71
N ASP A 92 -4.05 5.11 21.98
CA ASP A 92 -4.70 6.41 21.78
C ASP A 92 -4.73 6.81 20.27
N TRP A 93 -5.07 5.88 19.37
CA TRP A 93 -5.25 5.97 17.90
C TRP A 93 -4.20 6.74 17.04
N GLN A 94 -3.74 6.06 15.99
CA GLN A 94 -2.60 6.39 15.12
C GLN A 94 -2.96 7.19 13.83
N LEU A 95 -1.98 7.71 13.09
CA LEU A 95 -2.12 8.13 11.68
C LEU A 95 -2.55 6.96 10.76
N GLY A 96 -2.71 7.26 9.46
CA GLY A 96 -3.04 6.26 8.44
C GLY A 96 -4.49 5.79 8.48
N ASP A 97 -4.73 4.52 8.13
CA ASP A 97 -6.09 4.02 7.87
C ASP A 97 -6.82 3.48 9.12
N TRP A 98 -6.30 3.68 10.33
CA TRP A 98 -6.92 3.11 11.55
C TRP A 98 -8.28 3.69 11.88
N GLY A 99 -8.50 4.99 11.65
CA GLY A 99 -9.79 5.64 11.89
C GLY A 99 -10.88 5.04 10.99
N PRO A 100 -10.67 5.00 9.66
CA PRO A 100 -11.57 4.31 8.73
C PRO A 100 -11.79 2.83 9.10
N GLN A 101 -10.73 2.10 9.45
CA GLN A 101 -10.86 0.67 9.82
C GLN A 101 -11.65 0.45 11.10
N HIS A 102 -11.44 1.28 12.11
CA HIS A 102 -12.22 1.27 13.34
C HIS A 102 -13.70 1.49 13.05
N ALA A 103 -13.99 2.55 12.30
CA ALA A 103 -15.35 2.91 11.97
C ALA A 103 -16.07 1.79 11.18
N VAL A 104 -15.38 1.16 10.23
CA VAL A 104 -15.88 -0.01 9.50
C VAL A 104 -16.17 -1.18 10.45
N LEU A 105 -15.21 -1.53 11.32
CA LEU A 105 -15.38 -2.65 12.24
C LEU A 105 -16.52 -2.39 13.23
N ALA A 106 -16.57 -1.21 13.84
CA ALA A 106 -17.61 -0.82 14.79
C ALA A 106 -19.03 -0.99 14.22
N ARG A 107 -19.17 -0.83 12.90
CA ARG A 107 -20.44 -1.01 12.19
C ARG A 107 -20.71 -2.46 11.80
N ILE A 108 -19.68 -3.23 11.49
CA ILE A 108 -19.81 -4.67 11.27
C ILE A 108 -20.19 -5.40 12.56
N MET A 109 -19.65 -4.97 13.71
CA MET A 109 -19.78 -5.66 15.01
C MET A 109 -21.23 -6.05 15.37
N PRO A 110 -22.23 -5.13 15.32
CA PRO A 110 -23.61 -5.48 15.62
C PRO A 110 -24.23 -6.51 14.66
N SER A 111 -23.72 -6.63 13.44
CA SER A 111 -24.26 -7.50 12.40
C SER A 111 -23.51 -8.83 12.25
N LEU A 112 -22.36 -9.00 12.91
CA LEU A 112 -21.58 -10.25 12.90
C LEU A 112 -22.39 -11.51 13.25
N PRO A 113 -23.31 -11.51 14.24
CA PRO A 113 -24.09 -12.70 14.55
C PRO A 113 -25.00 -13.16 13.41
N GLY A 114 -25.45 -12.24 12.55
CA GLY A 114 -26.32 -12.52 11.39
C GLY A 114 -25.57 -12.74 10.08
N GLY A 115 -24.27 -12.44 10.02
CA GLY A 115 -23.49 -12.48 8.78
C GLY A 115 -23.80 -11.34 7.79
N ASP A 116 -24.61 -10.37 8.21
CA ASP A 116 -24.94 -9.20 7.41
C ASP A 116 -23.75 -8.23 7.41
N VAL A 117 -23.05 -8.11 6.28
CA VAL A 117 -21.99 -7.10 6.14
C VAL A 117 -22.61 -5.83 5.60
N PRO A 118 -22.54 -4.68 6.32
CA PRO A 118 -23.04 -3.42 5.78
C PRO A 118 -22.33 -3.08 4.47
N VAL A 119 -23.12 -2.76 3.44
CA VAL A 119 -22.64 -2.48 2.08
C VAL A 119 -22.23 -1.00 1.94
N TRP A 120 -22.71 -0.13 2.83
CA TRP A 120 -22.48 1.31 2.80
C TRP A 120 -22.58 1.95 4.19
N ASN A 121 -21.98 3.13 4.36
CA ASN A 121 -22.09 3.96 5.56
C ASN A 121 -21.94 5.45 5.20
N HIS A 122 -22.89 6.32 5.54
CA HIS A 122 -22.80 7.76 5.20
C HIS A 122 -21.74 8.52 6.01
N ALA A 123 -21.44 8.09 7.24
CA ALA A 123 -20.44 8.70 8.11
C ALA A 123 -19.01 8.20 7.80
N VAL A 124 -18.87 7.06 7.12
CA VAL A 124 -17.60 6.31 7.00
C VAL A 124 -17.29 5.87 5.57
N SER A 125 -18.17 6.08 4.58
CA SER A 125 -17.87 5.85 3.15
C SER A 125 -16.92 6.95 2.67
N THR A 126 -15.70 6.79 3.16
CA THR A 126 -14.54 7.66 3.14
C THR A 126 -13.74 7.41 1.88
N GLY A 127 -14.40 6.91 0.83
CA GLY A 127 -13.92 6.38 -0.45
C GLY A 127 -12.66 5.53 -0.44
N ASP A 128 -11.90 5.42 0.66
CA ASP A 128 -11.06 4.27 0.88
C ASP A 128 -12.06 3.23 1.23
N ALA A 129 -12.06 2.21 0.41
CA ALA A 129 -13.15 1.27 0.39
C ALA A 129 -12.63 -0.06 0.92
N PRO A 130 -12.28 -0.16 2.22
CA PRO A 130 -12.15 -1.46 2.83
C PRO A 130 -13.41 -2.31 2.73
N LEU A 131 -14.59 -1.69 2.54
CA LEU A 131 -15.85 -2.38 2.31
C LEU A 131 -16.16 -2.63 0.82
N GLU A 132 -15.69 -1.79 -0.11
CA GLU A 132 -16.02 -1.92 -1.54
C GLU A 132 -14.84 -2.37 -2.41
N LEU A 133 -13.63 -1.88 -2.20
CA LEU A 133 -12.44 -2.22 -2.99
C LEU A 133 -11.68 -3.41 -2.40
N TYR A 134 -11.73 -3.57 -1.08
CA TYR A 134 -11.16 -4.72 -0.39
C TYR A 134 -12.25 -5.69 0.08
N PRO A 135 -12.00 -6.99 0.01
CA PRO A 135 -12.86 -7.95 0.67
C PRO A 135 -12.94 -7.72 2.19
N ALA A 136 -14.14 -7.86 2.77
CA ALA A 136 -14.39 -7.64 4.20
C ALA A 136 -13.74 -8.66 5.15
N MET A 137 -13.02 -9.66 4.63
CA MET A 137 -12.53 -10.83 5.39
C MET A 137 -11.68 -10.43 6.60
N THR A 138 -10.78 -9.45 6.46
CA THR A 138 -9.95 -8.97 7.58
C THR A 138 -10.81 -8.40 8.71
N TYR A 139 -11.87 -7.66 8.39
CA TYR A 139 -12.77 -7.07 9.39
C TYR A 139 -13.65 -8.12 10.06
N LEU A 140 -14.14 -9.10 9.30
CA LEU A 140 -14.91 -10.21 9.84
C LEU A 140 -14.08 -11.02 10.84
N VAL A 141 -12.83 -11.35 10.47
CA VAL A 141 -11.91 -12.07 11.37
C VAL A 141 -11.58 -11.24 12.60
N THR A 142 -11.29 -9.94 12.44
CA THR A 142 -10.99 -9.04 13.56
C THR A 142 -12.20 -8.85 14.47
N GLY A 143 -13.41 -8.80 13.91
CA GLY A 143 -14.63 -8.66 14.69
C GLY A 143 -14.99 -9.91 15.47
N HIS A 144 -14.82 -11.10 14.89
CA HIS A 144 -14.94 -12.35 15.65
C HIS A 144 -13.87 -12.49 16.73
N LEU A 145 -12.65 -12.00 16.47
CA LEU A 145 -11.61 -11.91 17.49
C LEU A 145 -12.03 -10.96 18.62
N ALA A 146 -12.56 -9.78 18.29
CA ALA A 146 -13.03 -8.81 19.27
C ALA A 146 -14.14 -9.40 20.15
N ALA A 147 -15.18 -9.99 19.54
CA ALA A 147 -16.26 -10.64 20.25
C ALA A 147 -15.77 -11.83 21.11
N GLY A 148 -14.85 -12.65 20.58
CA GLY A 148 -14.29 -13.78 21.30
C GLY A 148 -13.43 -13.41 22.51
N LEU A 149 -12.88 -12.18 22.53
CA LEU A 149 -12.06 -11.65 23.62
C LEU A 149 -12.82 -10.67 24.54
N GLY A 150 -14.10 -10.38 24.27
CA GLY A 150 -14.86 -9.38 25.03
C GLY A 150 -14.40 -7.93 24.78
N LEU A 151 -13.89 -7.64 23.58
CA LEU A 151 -13.35 -6.34 23.18
C LEU A 151 -14.32 -5.55 22.28
N GLU A 152 -15.63 -5.80 22.36
CA GLU A 152 -16.62 -5.10 21.53
C GLU A 152 -16.66 -3.58 21.78
N HIS A 153 -16.24 -3.17 22.98
CA HIS A 153 -16.10 -1.76 23.37
C HIS A 153 -14.66 -1.24 23.25
N ASP A 154 -13.71 -2.10 22.85
CA ASP A 154 -12.29 -1.79 22.68
C ASP A 154 -11.74 -2.40 21.38
N LEU A 155 -12.43 -2.08 20.29
CA LEU A 155 -12.01 -2.40 18.93
C LEU A 155 -10.58 -1.94 18.56
N PRO A 156 -10.03 -0.81 19.05
CA PRO A 156 -8.62 -0.48 18.82
C PRO A 156 -7.68 -1.58 19.30
N LEU A 157 -7.91 -2.09 20.51
CA LEU A 157 -7.11 -3.18 21.04
C LEU A 157 -7.27 -4.46 20.22
N ALA A 158 -8.49 -4.80 19.79
CA ALA A 158 -8.72 -5.95 18.93
C ALA A 158 -7.93 -5.87 17.60
N PHE A 159 -7.87 -4.67 17.02
CA PHE A 159 -7.06 -4.40 15.83
C PHE A 159 -5.56 -4.54 16.08
N MET A 160 -5.05 -4.03 17.20
CA MET A 160 -3.63 -4.18 17.57
C MET A 160 -3.25 -5.63 17.83
N ILE A 161 -4.14 -6.40 18.47
CA ILE A 161 -3.96 -7.84 18.65
C ILE A 161 -3.89 -8.53 17.28
N MET A 162 -4.84 -8.25 16.39
CA MET A 162 -4.84 -8.84 15.05
C MET A 162 -3.56 -8.48 14.28
N ALA A 163 -3.17 -7.20 14.27
CA ALA A 163 -1.92 -6.74 13.65
C ALA A 163 -0.70 -7.50 14.19
N THR A 164 -0.60 -7.61 15.52
CA THR A 164 0.48 -8.37 16.15
C THR A 164 0.47 -9.82 15.70
N LEU A 165 -0.67 -10.51 15.73
CA LEU A 165 -0.78 -11.90 15.30
C LEU A 165 -0.37 -12.09 13.83
N VAL A 166 -0.77 -11.18 12.94
CA VAL A 166 -0.38 -11.20 11.52
C VAL A 166 1.13 -11.02 11.36
N HIS A 167 1.73 -10.06 12.07
CA HIS A 167 3.17 -9.82 12.04
C HIS A 167 3.97 -11.03 12.52
N LEU A 168 3.57 -11.60 13.67
CA LEU A 168 4.17 -12.81 14.22
C LEU A 168 4.05 -14.00 13.26
N ALA A 169 2.91 -14.14 12.59
CA ALA A 169 2.70 -15.19 11.59
C ALA A 169 3.67 -15.01 10.40
N LEU A 170 3.83 -13.80 9.87
CA LEU A 170 4.79 -13.53 8.79
C LEU A 170 6.24 -13.77 9.22
N ALA A 171 6.65 -13.35 10.42
CA ALA A 171 8.00 -13.62 10.94
C ALA A 171 8.27 -15.13 11.03
N THR A 172 7.28 -15.86 11.55
CA THR A 172 7.35 -17.31 11.72
C THR A 172 7.39 -18.03 10.37
N ILE A 173 6.56 -17.61 9.41
CA ILE A 173 6.56 -18.21 8.07
C ILE A 173 7.86 -17.87 7.32
N THR A 174 8.37 -16.66 7.43
CA THR A 174 9.67 -16.26 6.86
C THR A 174 10.79 -17.14 7.43
N THR A 175 10.76 -17.41 8.74
CA THR A 175 11.65 -18.36 9.41
C THR A 175 11.48 -19.78 8.85
N ALA A 176 10.25 -20.24 8.63
CA ALA A 176 9.95 -21.54 8.05
C ALA A 176 10.45 -21.67 6.60
N LEU A 177 10.39 -20.59 5.82
CA LEU A 177 10.97 -20.51 4.48
C LEU A 177 12.50 -20.51 4.54
N ALA A 178 13.11 -19.74 5.45
CA ALA A 178 14.56 -19.71 5.64
C ALA A 178 15.10 -21.09 6.04
N LEU A 179 14.38 -21.84 6.88
CA LEU A 179 14.67 -23.23 7.25
C LEU A 179 14.70 -24.19 6.04
N ARG A 180 14.15 -23.82 4.89
CA ARG A 180 14.22 -24.63 3.66
C ARG A 180 15.58 -24.54 2.99
N VAL A 181 16.26 -23.41 3.12
CA VAL A 181 17.46 -23.08 2.34
C VAL A 181 18.70 -22.84 3.20
N ALA A 182 18.55 -22.58 4.50
CA ALA A 182 19.61 -22.21 5.42
C ALA A 182 19.69 -23.15 6.64
N SER A 183 20.79 -23.05 7.39
CA SER A 183 20.90 -23.71 8.69
C SER A 183 19.87 -23.15 9.70
N ARG A 184 19.46 -23.96 10.67
CA ARG A 184 18.46 -23.57 11.68
C ARG A 184 18.83 -22.31 12.47
N LYS A 185 20.13 -22.16 12.77
CA LYS A 185 20.66 -21.00 13.50
C LYS A 185 20.48 -19.72 12.68
N VAL A 186 20.84 -19.78 11.41
CA VAL A 186 20.70 -18.64 10.49
C VAL A 186 19.23 -18.32 10.25
N ALA A 187 18.37 -19.34 10.10
CA ALA A 187 16.94 -19.13 9.94
C ALA A 187 16.31 -18.45 11.17
N LEU A 188 16.70 -18.85 12.39
CA LEU A 188 16.27 -18.18 13.62
C LEU A 188 16.71 -16.72 13.64
N VAL A 189 17.98 -16.43 13.34
CA VAL A 189 18.51 -15.05 13.31
C VAL A 189 17.77 -14.19 12.30
N VAL A 190 17.55 -14.69 11.08
CA VAL A 190 16.80 -13.97 10.04
C VAL A 190 15.33 -13.79 10.43
N GLY A 191 14.73 -14.77 11.10
CA GLY A 191 13.38 -14.68 11.65
C GLY A 191 13.22 -13.59 12.71
N LEU A 192 14.16 -13.54 13.66
CA LEU A 192 14.20 -12.52 14.69
C LEU A 192 14.53 -11.14 14.12
N ALA A 193 15.44 -11.05 13.15
CA ALA A 193 15.70 -9.80 12.46
C ALA A 193 14.44 -9.29 11.74
N TRP A 194 13.72 -10.16 11.03
CA TRP A 194 12.47 -9.78 10.37
C TRP A 194 11.41 -9.32 11.38
N LEU A 195 11.31 -10.01 12.53
CA LEU A 195 10.34 -9.71 13.59
C LEU A 195 10.43 -8.27 14.12
N VAL A 196 11.65 -7.74 14.28
CA VAL A 196 11.89 -6.38 14.82
C VAL A 196 12.25 -5.36 13.73
N ASP A 197 12.07 -5.70 12.46
CA ASP A 197 12.43 -4.79 11.38
C ASP A 197 11.30 -3.78 11.11
N GLY A 198 11.52 -2.53 11.51
CA GLY A 198 10.52 -1.47 11.36
C GLY A 198 10.11 -1.21 9.92
N GLY A 199 11.08 -1.22 8.98
CA GLY A 199 10.86 -0.78 7.60
C GLY A 199 10.22 0.61 7.48
N ALA A 200 9.69 0.94 6.30
CA ALA A 200 8.91 2.17 6.09
C ALA A 200 7.46 1.85 5.71
N ILE A 201 6.59 2.88 5.72
CA ILE A 201 5.14 2.92 5.45
C ILE A 201 4.58 1.68 4.76
N SER A 202 5.04 1.31 3.56
CA SER A 202 4.40 0.24 2.79
C SER A 202 5.27 -0.99 2.54
N HIS A 203 6.38 -1.10 3.26
CA HIS A 203 7.39 -2.14 3.06
C HIS A 203 7.14 -3.37 3.93
N GLY A 204 6.08 -3.39 4.74
CA GLY A 204 5.67 -4.57 5.48
C GLY A 204 6.49 -4.88 6.73
N GLY A 205 6.90 -3.86 7.47
CA GLY A 205 7.53 -3.98 8.79
C GLY A 205 6.59 -3.47 9.89
N SER A 206 7.09 -3.31 11.11
CA SER A 206 6.28 -2.80 12.23
C SER A 206 5.64 -1.45 11.90
N VAL A 207 6.38 -0.51 11.29
CA VAL A 207 5.87 0.81 10.90
C VAL A 207 4.65 0.68 10.01
N GLY A 208 4.76 -0.08 8.91
CA GLY A 208 3.67 -0.14 7.94
C GLY A 208 2.41 -0.77 8.50
N LEU A 209 2.57 -1.76 9.38
CA LEU A 209 1.44 -2.43 9.98
C LEU A 209 0.84 -1.63 11.15
N PHE A 210 1.67 -1.23 12.10
CA PHE A 210 1.29 -0.60 13.36
C PHE A 210 1.31 0.92 13.35
N HIS A 211 1.60 1.59 12.24
CA HIS A 211 1.45 3.05 12.16
C HIS A 211 0.50 3.44 11.03
N TRP A 212 0.47 2.67 9.94
CA TRP A 212 -0.35 2.97 8.75
C TRP A 212 -1.56 2.05 8.55
N ALA A 213 -1.78 1.12 9.48
CA ALA A 213 -2.92 0.19 9.42
C ALA A 213 -2.96 -0.70 8.18
N ILE A 214 -1.83 -1.09 7.58
CA ILE A 214 -1.86 -1.91 6.35
C ILE A 214 -2.17 -3.40 6.66
N LEU A 215 -3.17 -3.64 7.51
CA LEU A 215 -3.57 -4.94 8.05
C LEU A 215 -4.13 -5.86 6.97
N HIS A 216 -5.02 -5.36 6.11
CA HIS A 216 -5.67 -6.14 5.06
C HIS A 216 -4.66 -6.76 4.08
N SER A 217 -3.67 -5.99 3.60
CA SER A 217 -2.64 -6.56 2.71
C SER A 217 -1.68 -7.48 3.43
N THR A 218 -1.32 -7.17 4.68
CA THR A 218 -0.40 -7.99 5.48
C THR A 218 -1.06 -9.33 5.84
N PHE A 219 -2.36 -9.33 6.14
CA PHE A 219 -3.16 -10.54 6.37
C PHE A 219 -3.20 -11.41 5.11
N ALA A 220 -3.47 -10.84 3.94
CA ALA A 220 -3.40 -11.57 2.67
C ALA A 220 -2.00 -12.13 2.39
N HIS A 221 -0.96 -11.40 2.80
CA HIS A 221 0.42 -11.82 2.64
C HIS A 221 0.75 -13.06 3.49
N VAL A 222 0.22 -13.17 4.71
CA VAL A 222 0.35 -14.40 5.55
C VAL A 222 -0.12 -15.63 4.77
N PHE A 223 -1.32 -15.59 4.22
CA PHE A 223 -1.88 -16.72 3.48
C PHE A 223 -1.15 -16.97 2.15
N SER A 224 -0.67 -15.92 1.50
CA SER A 224 0.21 -16.06 0.34
C SER A 224 1.50 -16.81 0.70
N MET A 225 2.10 -16.52 1.85
CA MET A 225 3.31 -17.22 2.29
C MET A 225 3.03 -18.67 2.76
N ILE A 226 1.83 -18.94 3.31
CA ILE A 226 1.37 -20.32 3.55
C ILE A 226 1.25 -21.09 2.22
N ALA A 227 0.68 -20.46 1.18
CA ALA A 227 0.60 -21.06 -0.14
C ALA A 227 2.02 -21.35 -0.69
N VAL A 228 2.97 -20.43 -0.52
CA VAL A 228 4.38 -20.64 -0.89
C VAL A 228 5.00 -21.82 -0.14
N LEU A 229 4.79 -21.96 1.17
CA LEU A 229 5.24 -23.14 1.91
C LEU A 229 4.64 -24.43 1.34
N GLY A 230 3.36 -24.39 0.93
CA GLY A 230 2.69 -25.46 0.20
C GLY A 230 3.36 -25.76 -1.14
N ILE A 231 3.71 -24.74 -1.93
CA ILE A 231 4.43 -24.86 -3.21
C ILE A 231 5.78 -25.55 -3.00
N LEU A 232 6.61 -25.07 -2.07
CA LEU A 232 7.91 -25.68 -1.77
C LEU A 232 7.74 -27.13 -1.28
N GLY A 233 6.70 -27.38 -0.48
CA GLY A 233 6.29 -28.73 -0.08
C GLY A 233 5.98 -29.63 -1.28
N ALA A 234 5.17 -29.15 -2.23
CA ALA A 234 4.76 -29.90 -3.42
C ALA A 234 5.92 -30.17 -4.40
N LEU A 235 6.86 -29.22 -4.54
CA LEU A 235 8.08 -29.40 -5.33
C LEU A 235 8.94 -30.55 -4.78
N ARG A 236 9.14 -30.59 -3.45
CA ARG A 236 9.85 -31.69 -2.79
C ARG A 236 9.08 -33.01 -2.90
N ARG A 237 7.84 -33.03 -2.41
CA ARG A 237 6.96 -34.22 -2.34
C ARG A 237 5.48 -33.79 -2.44
N PRO A 238 4.79 -34.05 -3.58
CA PRO A 238 3.38 -33.73 -3.70
C PRO A 238 2.57 -34.56 -2.71
N ARG A 239 1.86 -33.89 -1.82
CA ARG A 239 0.99 -34.47 -0.78
C ARG A 239 -0.28 -33.63 -0.69
N LEU A 240 -1.38 -34.25 -0.27
CA LEU A 240 -2.66 -33.55 -0.09
C LEU A 240 -2.53 -32.29 0.77
N GLY A 241 -1.81 -32.37 1.89
CA GLY A 241 -1.59 -31.20 2.75
C GLY A 241 -0.84 -30.05 2.07
N ALA A 242 0.07 -30.33 1.14
CA ALA A 242 0.74 -29.30 0.35
C ALA A 242 -0.22 -28.67 -0.67
N SER A 243 -1.04 -29.47 -1.34
CA SER A 243 -2.07 -28.97 -2.26
C SER A 243 -3.14 -28.14 -1.53
N LEU A 244 -3.62 -28.59 -0.38
CA LEU A 244 -4.57 -27.84 0.46
C LEU A 244 -3.99 -26.51 0.92
N ALA A 245 -2.72 -26.48 1.34
CA ALA A 245 -2.04 -25.24 1.69
C ALA A 245 -1.96 -24.27 0.51
N ILE A 246 -1.69 -24.76 -0.71
CA ILE A 246 -1.71 -23.93 -1.92
C ILE A 246 -3.12 -23.40 -2.20
N TRP A 247 -4.14 -24.26 -2.17
CA TRP A 247 -5.51 -23.90 -2.53
C TRP A 247 -6.09 -22.90 -1.54
N LEU A 248 -6.12 -23.25 -0.25
CA LEU A 248 -6.69 -22.42 0.80
C LEU A 248 -5.85 -21.17 1.02
N GLY A 249 -4.53 -21.28 1.03
CA GLY A 249 -3.63 -20.13 1.19
C GLY A 249 -3.82 -19.12 0.05
N THR A 250 -3.88 -19.58 -1.21
CA THR A 250 -4.09 -18.65 -2.33
C THR A 250 -5.51 -18.09 -2.33
N ALA A 251 -6.53 -18.92 -2.08
CA ALA A 251 -7.93 -18.50 -2.09
C ALA A 251 -8.23 -17.47 -1.00
N ILE A 252 -7.79 -17.72 0.25
CA ILE A 252 -7.97 -16.79 1.36
C ILE A 252 -7.17 -15.51 1.10
N ALA A 253 -5.94 -15.62 0.59
CA ALA A 253 -5.13 -14.43 0.28
C ALA A 253 -5.81 -13.53 -0.76
N THR A 254 -6.28 -14.09 -1.88
CA THR A 254 -6.96 -13.30 -2.93
C THR A 254 -8.32 -12.80 -2.49
N ALA A 255 -9.03 -13.57 -1.65
CA ALA A 255 -10.27 -13.15 -1.00
C ALA A 255 -10.05 -12.19 0.18
N THR A 256 -8.81 -11.86 0.55
CA THR A 256 -8.50 -10.85 1.56
C THR A 256 -8.04 -9.56 0.88
N HIS A 257 -7.27 -9.67 -0.21
CA HIS A 257 -6.65 -8.52 -0.83
C HIS A 257 -6.29 -8.76 -2.32
N PRO A 258 -6.61 -7.84 -3.25
CA PRO A 258 -6.27 -7.98 -4.67
C PRO A 258 -4.78 -8.16 -4.98
N ALA A 259 -3.88 -7.49 -4.25
CA ALA A 259 -2.42 -7.69 -4.38
C ALA A 259 -1.94 -9.16 -4.20
N ALA A 260 -2.72 -10.03 -3.56
CA ALA A 260 -2.39 -11.45 -3.52
C ALA A 260 -2.48 -12.12 -4.91
N LEU A 261 -3.26 -11.58 -5.85
CA LEU A 261 -3.29 -12.02 -7.25
C LEU A 261 -1.94 -11.81 -7.92
N LEU A 262 -1.24 -10.73 -7.57
CA LEU A 262 0.12 -10.46 -8.06
C LEU A 262 1.09 -11.51 -7.51
N THR A 263 1.01 -11.82 -6.21
CA THR A 263 1.83 -12.89 -5.61
C THR A 263 1.55 -14.26 -6.23
N ALA A 264 0.29 -14.58 -6.50
CA ALA A 264 -0.11 -15.83 -7.14
C ALA A 264 0.36 -15.91 -8.60
N GLY A 265 0.21 -14.82 -9.36
CA GLY A 265 0.73 -14.68 -10.72
C GLY A 265 2.24 -14.86 -10.80
N VAL A 266 2.98 -14.15 -9.93
CA VAL A 266 4.44 -14.28 -9.82
C VAL A 266 4.85 -15.69 -9.39
N SER A 267 4.10 -16.33 -8.50
CA SER A 267 4.34 -17.72 -8.10
C SER A 267 4.18 -18.70 -9.27
N MET A 268 3.19 -18.50 -10.14
CA MET A 268 3.04 -19.30 -11.35
C MET A 268 4.21 -19.09 -12.32
N LEU A 269 4.66 -17.85 -12.52
CA LEU A 269 5.85 -17.54 -13.34
C LEU A 269 7.11 -18.19 -12.76
N ALA A 270 7.30 -18.12 -11.45
CA ALA A 270 8.40 -18.76 -10.76
C ALA A 270 8.37 -20.29 -10.93
N LEU A 271 7.19 -20.90 -10.89
CA LEU A 271 7.05 -22.35 -11.13
C LEU A 271 7.35 -22.75 -12.57
N LEU A 272 7.01 -21.92 -13.56
CA LEU A 272 7.48 -22.10 -14.93
C LEU A 272 9.01 -22.02 -15.00
N GLY A 273 9.59 -21.05 -14.30
CA GLY A 273 11.04 -20.93 -14.15
C GLY A 273 11.70 -22.16 -13.51
N VAL A 274 11.11 -22.71 -12.44
CA VAL A 274 11.54 -23.98 -11.83
C VAL A 274 11.47 -25.13 -12.84
N ALA A 275 10.37 -25.25 -13.60
CA ALA A 275 10.22 -26.29 -14.61
C ALA A 275 11.31 -26.23 -15.70
N LEU A 276 11.82 -25.03 -16.00
CA LEU A 276 12.87 -24.81 -16.99
C LEU A 276 14.27 -24.99 -16.41
N LEU A 277 14.56 -24.33 -15.30
CA LEU A 277 15.92 -24.12 -14.77
C LEU A 277 16.33 -25.13 -13.71
N ALA A 278 15.39 -25.64 -12.91
CA ALA A 278 15.73 -26.53 -11.81
C ALA A 278 16.14 -27.92 -12.31
N SER A 279 17.14 -28.51 -11.65
CA SER A 279 17.67 -29.83 -11.99
C SER A 279 17.25 -30.94 -11.03
N ASP A 280 16.86 -30.59 -9.81
CA ASP A 280 16.54 -31.51 -8.71
C ASP A 280 15.05 -31.91 -8.63
N VAL A 281 14.19 -31.29 -9.44
CA VAL A 281 12.75 -31.58 -9.48
C VAL A 281 12.29 -31.79 -10.92
N PRO A 282 11.47 -32.82 -11.20
CA PRO A 282 10.93 -33.02 -12.55
C PRO A 282 9.96 -31.89 -12.92
N PRO A 283 10.02 -31.34 -14.15
CA PRO A 283 9.21 -30.18 -14.58
C PRO A 283 7.71 -30.34 -14.32
N ARG A 284 7.19 -31.58 -14.46
CA ARG A 284 5.77 -31.91 -14.20
C ARG A 284 5.29 -31.51 -12.80
N ARG A 285 6.15 -31.59 -11.78
CA ARG A 285 5.76 -31.24 -10.40
C ARG A 285 5.55 -29.74 -10.25
N ALA A 286 6.43 -28.93 -10.84
CA ALA A 286 6.30 -27.49 -10.82
C ALA A 286 5.03 -27.03 -11.57
N LEU A 287 4.72 -27.63 -12.71
CA LEU A 287 3.51 -27.33 -13.48
C LEU A 287 2.23 -27.75 -12.76
N VAL A 288 2.22 -28.89 -12.07
CA VAL A 288 1.10 -29.29 -11.22
C VAL A 288 0.90 -28.29 -10.07
N ALA A 289 1.98 -27.86 -9.43
CA ALA A 289 1.90 -26.83 -8.40
C ALA A 289 1.35 -25.51 -8.96
N ALA A 290 1.69 -25.13 -10.20
CA ALA A 290 1.14 -23.93 -10.84
C ALA A 290 -0.37 -24.08 -11.09
N GLY A 291 -0.82 -25.27 -11.51
CA GLY A 291 -2.25 -25.59 -11.60
C GLY A 291 -2.98 -25.51 -10.25
N HIS A 292 -2.32 -25.89 -9.14
CA HIS A 292 -2.89 -25.72 -7.81
C HIS A 292 -2.99 -24.24 -7.40
N VAL A 293 -2.02 -23.40 -7.75
CA VAL A 293 -2.11 -21.94 -7.53
C VAL A 293 -3.29 -21.36 -8.32
N ALA A 294 -3.42 -21.72 -9.61
CA ALA A 294 -4.53 -21.28 -10.45
C ALA A 294 -5.90 -21.70 -9.89
N LEU A 295 -6.02 -22.93 -9.37
CA LEU A 295 -7.23 -23.38 -8.68
C LEU A 295 -7.53 -22.52 -7.44
N GLY A 296 -6.52 -22.22 -6.63
CA GLY A 296 -6.68 -21.33 -5.48
C GLY A 296 -7.14 -19.91 -5.86
N ILE A 297 -6.60 -19.34 -6.95
CA ILE A 297 -7.05 -18.03 -7.47
C ILE A 297 -8.54 -18.06 -7.80
N ALA A 298 -9.01 -19.11 -8.48
CA ALA A 298 -10.41 -19.22 -8.87
C ALA A 298 -11.35 -19.50 -7.71
N LEU A 299 -10.91 -20.26 -6.70
CA LEU A 299 -11.67 -20.41 -5.45
C LEU A 299 -11.89 -19.05 -4.78
N GLY A 300 -10.88 -18.17 -4.78
CA GLY A 300 -11.02 -16.81 -4.26
C GLY A 300 -11.75 -15.83 -5.19
N ALA A 301 -11.93 -16.15 -6.47
CA ALA A 301 -12.50 -15.24 -7.49
C ALA A 301 -13.94 -14.84 -7.21
N ILE A 302 -14.70 -15.68 -6.52
CA ILE A 302 -16.06 -15.36 -6.06
C ILE A 302 -16.06 -14.10 -5.20
N VAL A 303 -14.98 -13.84 -4.47
CA VAL A 303 -14.86 -12.69 -3.56
C VAL A 303 -14.19 -11.49 -4.24
N TRP A 304 -13.08 -11.69 -4.95
CA TRP A 304 -12.28 -10.57 -5.48
C TRP A 304 -12.74 -10.05 -6.84
N LEU A 305 -13.42 -10.86 -7.65
CA LEU A 305 -13.78 -10.47 -9.01
C LEU A 305 -14.76 -9.28 -9.03
N PRO A 306 -15.83 -9.25 -8.20
CA PRO A 306 -16.67 -8.06 -8.08
C PRO A 306 -15.87 -6.81 -7.66
N SER A 307 -14.87 -6.95 -6.79
CA SER A 307 -14.00 -5.83 -6.39
C SER A 307 -13.08 -5.36 -7.51
N SER A 308 -12.53 -6.27 -8.32
CA SER A 308 -11.63 -5.92 -9.43
C SER A 308 -12.34 -5.15 -10.55
N GLU A 309 -13.61 -5.45 -10.77
CA GLU A 309 -14.46 -4.76 -11.73
C GLU A 309 -14.72 -3.31 -11.30
N ARG A 310 -14.98 -3.10 -10.00
CA ARG A 310 -15.05 -1.78 -9.38
C ARG A 310 -13.77 -0.99 -9.56
N LEU A 311 -12.62 -1.62 -9.32
CA LEU A 311 -11.31 -0.98 -9.52
C LEU A 311 -11.08 -0.53 -10.97
N LEU A 312 -11.58 -1.27 -11.94
CA LEU A 312 -11.43 -0.93 -13.36
C LEU A 312 -12.37 0.20 -13.80
N LEU A 313 -13.60 0.25 -13.28
CA LEU A 313 -14.55 1.33 -13.62
C LEU A 313 -14.29 2.63 -12.86
N TYR A 314 -13.95 2.54 -11.58
CA TYR A 314 -13.79 3.71 -10.71
C TYR A 314 -12.34 4.17 -10.62
N GLY A 315 -11.39 3.38 -11.14
CA GLY A 315 -9.95 3.61 -10.97
C GLY A 315 -9.49 3.27 -9.55
N GLN A 316 -8.25 2.77 -9.44
CA GLN A 316 -7.52 2.84 -8.18
C GLN A 316 -6.54 4.00 -8.32
N HIS A 317 -6.61 4.94 -7.40
CA HIS A 317 -5.97 6.22 -7.59
C HIS A 317 -4.88 6.45 -6.51
N PHE A 318 -3.98 5.49 -6.29
CA PHE A 318 -2.87 5.73 -5.37
C PHE A 318 -1.90 6.76 -5.95
N SER A 319 -1.69 7.84 -5.20
CA SER A 319 -0.74 8.91 -5.48
C SER A 319 0.71 8.49 -5.23
N ASN A 320 1.19 7.45 -5.93
CA ASN A 320 2.61 7.09 -5.90
C ASN A 320 3.37 7.72 -7.08
N GLU A 321 4.56 8.27 -6.79
CA GLU A 321 5.53 8.66 -7.81
C GLU A 321 5.88 7.44 -8.67
N LEU A 322 6.05 7.65 -9.99
CA LEU A 322 6.53 6.59 -10.88
C LEU A 322 7.98 6.23 -10.54
N TYR A 323 8.26 4.95 -10.38
CA TYR A 323 9.60 4.41 -10.29
C TYR A 323 10.08 4.04 -11.69
N THR A 324 10.82 4.95 -12.32
CA THR A 324 11.62 4.60 -13.51
C THR A 324 12.63 3.52 -13.14
N ALA A 325 13.09 2.71 -14.10
CA ALA A 325 14.09 1.66 -13.81
C ALA A 325 15.38 2.23 -13.17
N VAL A 326 15.75 3.46 -13.55
CA VAL A 326 16.93 4.14 -13.00
C VAL A 326 16.65 4.70 -11.63
N ARG A 327 15.47 5.32 -11.41
CA ARG A 327 15.07 5.76 -10.07
C ARG A 327 15.00 4.56 -9.14
N LEU A 328 14.44 3.43 -9.56
CA LEU A 328 14.45 2.20 -8.79
C LEU A 328 15.86 1.73 -8.49
N LEU A 329 16.77 1.71 -9.47
CA LEU A 329 18.15 1.31 -9.25
C LEU A 329 18.87 2.26 -8.28
N GLN A 330 18.71 3.58 -8.44
CA GLN A 330 19.20 4.58 -7.51
C GLN A 330 18.63 4.34 -6.12
N THR A 331 17.31 4.16 -6.00
CA THR A 331 16.64 3.89 -4.73
C THR A 331 17.19 2.62 -4.11
N VAL A 332 17.31 1.50 -4.83
CA VAL A 332 17.89 0.23 -4.34
C VAL A 332 19.35 0.38 -3.87
N MET A 333 20.11 1.24 -4.53
CA MET A 333 21.52 1.50 -4.19
C MET A 333 21.66 2.50 -3.03
N SER A 334 20.76 3.49 -2.93
CA SER A 334 20.76 4.53 -1.89
C SER A 334 20.05 4.09 -0.61
N PHE A 335 19.02 3.26 -0.75
CA PHE A 335 18.20 2.70 0.31
C PHE A 335 18.04 1.21 0.01
N ALA A 336 18.45 0.33 0.93
CA ALA A 336 18.23 -1.10 0.71
C ALA A 336 16.72 -1.37 0.53
N MET A 337 16.29 -1.94 -0.61
CA MET A 337 14.88 -2.17 -0.94
C MET A 337 14.47 -3.65 -0.83
N PRO A 338 13.49 -4.03 -0.02
CA PRO A 338 12.58 -3.18 0.74
C PRO A 338 13.29 -2.46 1.89
N ILE A 339 12.88 -1.21 2.15
CA ILE A 339 13.42 -0.37 3.22
C ILE A 339 13.40 -1.16 4.53
N THR A 340 14.57 -1.19 5.16
CA THR A 340 14.86 -1.98 6.35
C THR A 340 15.85 -1.23 7.22
N VAL A 341 15.81 -1.47 8.53
CA VAL A 341 16.89 -1.07 9.45
C VAL A 341 18.14 -1.95 9.25
N TYR A 342 18.01 -3.10 8.58
CA TYR A 342 19.05 -4.10 8.35
C TYR A 342 19.52 -4.14 6.89
N SER A 343 20.00 -3.01 6.37
CA SER A 343 20.43 -2.90 4.96
C SER A 343 21.40 -4.01 4.51
N LEU A 344 22.32 -4.43 5.39
CA LEU A 344 23.27 -5.52 5.12
C LEU A 344 22.58 -6.89 4.92
N ILE A 345 21.48 -7.16 5.63
CA ILE A 345 20.68 -8.38 5.42
C ILE A 345 20.05 -8.33 4.03
N VAL A 346 19.49 -7.19 3.62
CA VAL A 346 18.88 -7.05 2.28
C VAL A 346 19.90 -7.19 1.16
N TYR A 347 21.09 -6.58 1.27
CA TYR A 347 22.15 -6.76 0.25
C TYR A 347 22.68 -8.20 0.21
N ALA A 348 22.87 -8.84 1.37
CA ALA A 348 23.17 -10.27 1.43
C ALA A 348 22.03 -11.11 0.81
N GLY A 349 20.80 -10.64 0.96
CA GLY A 349 19.60 -11.13 0.33
C GLY A 349 19.72 -11.18 -1.18
N TYR A 350 19.97 -10.04 -1.83
CA TYR A 350 20.12 -9.97 -3.28
C TYR A 350 21.20 -10.93 -3.80
N LEU A 351 22.36 -10.96 -3.14
CA LEU A 351 23.44 -11.86 -3.52
C LEU A 351 23.02 -13.33 -3.37
N GLY A 352 22.34 -13.66 -2.26
CA GLY A 352 21.78 -14.99 -2.04
C GLY A 352 20.76 -15.41 -3.10
N LEU A 353 19.94 -14.48 -3.60
CA LEU A 353 18.98 -14.74 -4.69
C LEU A 353 19.69 -14.98 -6.03
N VAL A 354 20.74 -14.21 -6.34
CA VAL A 354 21.56 -14.45 -7.54
C VAL A 354 22.20 -15.85 -7.48
N ILE A 355 22.84 -16.19 -6.37
CA ILE A 355 23.45 -17.51 -6.17
C ILE A 355 22.37 -18.61 -6.18
N GLY A 356 21.20 -18.31 -5.63
CA GLY A 356 20.03 -19.18 -5.62
C GLY A 356 19.58 -19.60 -7.02
N LEU A 357 19.48 -18.66 -7.96
CA LEU A 357 19.21 -18.96 -9.38
C LEU A 357 20.28 -19.87 -9.99
N VAL A 358 21.55 -19.58 -9.72
CA VAL A 358 22.69 -20.35 -10.27
C VAL A 358 22.74 -21.77 -9.70
N SER A 359 22.27 -21.98 -8.47
CA SER A 359 22.27 -23.29 -7.81
C SER A 359 21.43 -24.36 -8.49
N ARG A 360 20.46 -23.96 -9.34
CA ARG A 360 19.48 -24.85 -10.01
C ARG A 360 18.67 -25.75 -9.06
N ARG A 361 18.63 -25.43 -7.76
CA ARG A 361 17.75 -26.10 -6.79
C ARG A 361 16.36 -25.49 -6.88
N ALA A 362 15.32 -26.31 -7.03
CA ALA A 362 13.97 -25.86 -7.32
C ALA A 362 13.45 -24.82 -6.34
N GLU A 363 13.70 -24.99 -5.04
CA GLU A 363 13.23 -24.05 -4.02
C GLU A 363 13.92 -22.69 -4.14
N LEU A 364 15.23 -22.68 -4.33
CA LEU A 364 16.00 -21.44 -4.49
C LEU A 364 15.68 -20.74 -5.81
N VAL A 365 15.50 -21.51 -6.90
CA VAL A 365 15.04 -20.95 -8.18
C VAL A 365 13.67 -20.31 -8.01
N PHE A 366 12.72 -20.98 -7.33
CA PHE A 366 11.40 -20.41 -7.06
C PHE A 366 11.52 -19.09 -6.27
N ILE A 367 12.16 -19.12 -5.10
CA ILE A 367 12.33 -17.96 -4.22
C ILE A 367 12.99 -16.79 -4.96
N SER A 368 14.02 -17.09 -5.75
CA SER A 368 14.77 -16.07 -6.49
C SER A 368 13.95 -15.46 -7.61
N ILE A 369 13.22 -16.26 -8.40
CA ILE A 369 12.36 -15.72 -9.46
C ILE A 369 11.23 -14.89 -8.86
N VAL A 370 10.58 -15.36 -7.80
CA VAL A 370 9.54 -14.56 -7.13
C VAL A 370 10.11 -13.22 -6.69
N SER A 371 11.28 -13.24 -6.05
CA SER A 371 11.94 -12.01 -5.58
C SER A 371 12.30 -11.07 -6.72
N PHE A 372 12.95 -11.56 -7.77
CA PHE A 372 13.37 -10.70 -8.88
C PHE A 372 12.19 -10.14 -9.65
N VAL A 373 11.13 -10.93 -9.87
CA VAL A 373 9.93 -10.44 -10.55
C VAL A 373 9.24 -9.38 -9.70
N MET A 374 9.14 -9.55 -8.39
CA MET A 374 8.56 -8.53 -7.50
C MET A 374 9.45 -7.28 -7.40
N LEU A 375 10.78 -7.43 -7.30
CA LEU A 375 11.73 -6.31 -7.32
C LEU A 375 11.68 -5.54 -8.65
N VAL A 376 11.60 -6.24 -9.79
CA VAL A 376 11.44 -5.61 -11.10
C VAL A 376 10.05 -5.00 -11.25
N GLY A 377 9.03 -5.61 -10.65
CA GLY A 377 7.68 -5.07 -10.52
C GLY A 377 7.60 -3.83 -9.63
N LEU A 378 8.70 -3.44 -8.96
CA LEU A 378 8.81 -2.10 -8.36
C LEU A 378 9.04 -1.01 -9.40
N ALA A 379 9.45 -1.34 -10.62
CA ALA A 379 9.54 -0.36 -11.69
C ALA A 379 8.21 -0.35 -12.46
N ASP A 380 7.76 0.84 -12.88
CA ASP A 380 6.59 0.96 -13.77
C ASP A 380 6.91 0.56 -15.21
N VAL A 381 8.21 0.58 -15.56
CA VAL A 381 8.73 0.34 -16.92
C VAL A 381 8.26 -0.99 -17.54
N PRO A 382 8.25 -2.15 -16.84
CA PRO A 382 7.75 -3.40 -17.42
C PRO A 382 6.25 -3.34 -17.73
N TYR A 383 5.45 -2.70 -16.87
CA TYR A 383 4.01 -2.58 -17.07
C TYR A 383 3.67 -1.71 -18.28
N LEU A 384 4.38 -0.58 -18.42
CA LEU A 384 4.23 0.34 -19.54
C LEU A 384 4.85 -0.20 -20.83
N GLY A 385 6.03 -0.82 -20.73
CA GLY A 385 6.79 -1.37 -21.84
C GLY A 385 6.14 -2.60 -22.46
N LEU A 386 5.36 -3.38 -21.71
CA LEU A 386 4.62 -4.54 -22.22
C LEU A 386 3.17 -4.21 -22.62
N GLY A 387 2.69 -2.98 -22.35
CA GLY A 387 1.30 -2.60 -22.62
C GLY A 387 0.28 -3.39 -21.79
N VAL A 388 0.71 -3.95 -20.66
CA VAL A 388 -0.14 -4.74 -19.75
C VAL A 388 -1.05 -3.82 -18.92
N MET A 389 -0.75 -2.52 -18.90
CA MET A 389 -1.55 -1.49 -18.28
C MET A 389 -2.10 -0.52 -19.34
N PRO A 390 -3.37 -0.09 -19.26
CA PRO A 390 -3.99 0.88 -20.16
C PRO A 390 -3.18 2.17 -20.36
N GLY A 391 -2.38 2.56 -19.36
CA GLY A 391 -1.46 3.69 -19.42
C GLY A 391 -0.64 3.88 -18.14
N PRO A 392 0.21 4.92 -18.07
CA PRO A 392 0.94 5.35 -16.85
C PRO A 392 0.02 5.51 -15.64
N GLU A 393 -1.22 5.95 -15.88
CA GLU A 393 -2.28 6.10 -14.89
C GLU A 393 -2.56 4.81 -14.10
N THR A 394 -2.47 3.63 -14.74
CA THR A 394 -2.91 2.33 -14.20
C THR A 394 -1.78 1.43 -13.74
N ALA A 395 -0.52 1.75 -14.08
CA ALA A 395 0.65 0.99 -13.61
C ALA A 395 0.90 1.09 -12.09
N ARG A 396 0.28 2.08 -11.44
CA ARG A 396 0.50 2.46 -10.04
C ARG A 396 -0.09 1.51 -8.99
N LEU A 397 -0.80 0.47 -9.41
CA LEU A 397 -1.63 -0.39 -8.55
C LEU A 397 -0.88 -1.15 -7.45
N GLY A 398 0.45 -1.03 -7.32
CA GLY A 398 1.11 -1.74 -6.23
C GLY A 398 2.62 -1.66 -6.11
N VAL A 399 3.33 -0.74 -6.78
CA VAL A 399 4.82 -0.64 -6.66
C VAL A 399 5.24 -0.61 -5.20
N VAL A 400 4.57 0.20 -4.41
CA VAL A 400 4.89 0.40 -3.00
C VAL A 400 4.45 -0.82 -2.15
N ARG A 401 3.37 -1.53 -2.54
CA ARG A 401 2.93 -2.79 -1.89
C ARG A 401 3.77 -4.01 -2.29
N MET A 402 4.43 -4.01 -3.45
CA MET A 402 5.37 -5.05 -3.87
C MET A 402 6.54 -5.18 -2.91
N MET A 403 6.89 -4.09 -2.21
CA MET A 403 7.97 -4.07 -1.22
C MET A 403 7.62 -4.93 0.01
N LEU A 404 6.39 -4.81 0.52
CA LEU A 404 5.85 -5.75 1.51
C LEU A 404 5.92 -7.19 0.99
N LEU A 405 5.45 -7.41 -0.24
CA LEU A 405 5.36 -8.77 -0.80
C LEU A 405 6.73 -9.44 -1.00
N VAL A 406 7.77 -8.67 -1.34
CA VAL A 406 9.09 -9.22 -1.67
C VAL A 406 9.98 -9.46 -0.45
N ARG A 407 9.71 -8.76 0.66
CA ARG A 407 10.57 -8.75 1.85
C ARG A 407 10.89 -10.13 2.42
N PRO A 408 9.91 -11.04 2.63
CA PRO A 408 10.24 -12.37 3.15
C PRO A 408 11.22 -13.12 2.27
N PHE A 409 11.10 -12.99 0.95
CA PHE A 409 11.96 -13.71 0.02
C PHE A 409 13.39 -13.16 -0.01
N VAL A 410 13.57 -11.84 0.11
CA VAL A 410 14.90 -11.22 0.24
C VAL A 410 15.57 -11.68 1.54
N TYR A 411 14.83 -11.72 2.65
CA TYR A 411 15.32 -12.25 3.94
C TYR A 411 15.71 -13.73 3.84
N VAL A 412 14.92 -14.54 3.13
CA VAL A 412 15.23 -15.95 2.87
C VAL A 412 16.48 -16.09 1.99
N GLY A 413 16.66 -15.21 1.00
CA GLY A 413 17.90 -15.09 0.22
C GLY A 413 19.09 -14.79 1.12
N ALA A 414 18.92 -13.91 2.11
CA ALA A 414 19.99 -13.53 3.03
C ALA A 414 20.36 -14.71 3.92
N ALA A 415 19.35 -15.45 4.40
CA ALA A 415 19.56 -16.69 5.15
C ALA A 415 20.39 -17.70 4.34
N TYR A 416 20.08 -17.85 3.05
CA TYR A 416 20.86 -18.73 2.18
C TYR A 416 22.31 -18.26 2.04
N MET A 417 22.53 -16.96 1.79
CA MET A 417 23.87 -16.39 1.67
C MET A 417 24.69 -16.56 2.96
N PHE A 418 24.12 -16.23 4.11
CA PHE A 418 24.79 -16.42 5.40
C PHE A 418 25.05 -17.89 5.71
N SER A 419 24.19 -18.81 5.27
CA SER A 419 24.44 -20.23 5.43
C SER A 419 25.61 -20.72 4.57
N LEU A 420 25.79 -20.18 3.36
CA LEU A 420 26.93 -20.50 2.49
C LEU A 420 28.23 -19.95 3.07
N VAL A 421 28.25 -18.66 3.43
CA VAL A 421 29.40 -18.02 4.06
C VAL A 421 29.74 -18.71 5.38
N GLY A 422 28.73 -18.99 6.21
CA GLY A 422 28.91 -19.69 7.48
C GLY A 422 29.48 -21.10 7.30
N ALA A 423 29.02 -21.87 6.31
CA ALA A 423 29.60 -23.18 6.00
C ALA A 423 31.07 -23.06 5.59
N HIS A 424 31.39 -22.13 4.70
CA HIS A 424 32.75 -21.87 4.27
C HIS A 424 33.66 -21.42 5.43
N LEU A 425 33.17 -20.52 6.30
CA LEU A 425 33.88 -20.09 7.49
C LEU A 425 34.10 -21.25 8.47
N VAL A 426 33.12 -22.15 8.64
CA VAL A 426 33.28 -23.34 9.50
C VAL A 426 34.31 -24.31 8.92
N GLU A 427 34.33 -24.53 7.61
CA GLU A 427 35.33 -25.39 6.96
C GLU A 427 36.72 -24.78 7.06
N SER A 428 36.87 -23.51 6.71
CA SER A 428 38.11 -22.74 6.87
C SER A 428 38.58 -22.72 8.32
N PHE A 429 37.65 -22.55 9.27
CA PHE A 429 37.96 -22.61 10.69
C PHE A 429 38.43 -23.99 11.12
N ARG A 430 37.81 -25.08 10.64
CA ARG A 430 38.27 -26.45 10.96
C ARG A 430 39.68 -26.70 10.45
N ALA A 431 40.00 -26.21 9.25
CA ALA A 431 41.32 -26.28 8.65
C ALA A 431 42.36 -25.32 9.27
N ALA A 432 41.91 -24.26 9.96
CA ALA A 432 42.79 -23.25 10.53
C ALA A 432 43.70 -23.79 11.65
N LYS A 433 44.89 -23.17 11.77
CA LYS A 433 45.85 -23.47 12.85
C LYS A 433 45.23 -23.13 14.22
N PRO A 434 45.62 -23.81 15.32
CA PRO A 434 45.06 -23.54 16.66
C PRO A 434 45.09 -22.08 17.08
N ARG A 435 46.16 -21.33 16.75
CA ARG A 435 46.26 -19.89 17.03
C ARG A 435 45.20 -19.08 16.27
N GLN A 436 44.98 -19.35 14.99
CA GLN A 436 43.95 -18.69 14.18
C GLN A 436 42.54 -19.00 14.71
N LYS A 437 42.31 -20.23 15.19
CA LYS A 437 41.04 -20.62 15.82
C LYS A 437 40.76 -19.80 17.08
N ILE A 438 41.78 -19.57 17.90
CA ILE A 438 41.66 -18.75 19.12
C ILE A 438 41.39 -17.29 18.76
N VAL A 439 42.14 -16.72 17.80
CA VAL A 439 41.93 -15.33 17.35
C VAL A 439 40.53 -15.13 16.78
N LEU A 440 40.05 -16.04 15.92
CA LEU A 440 38.71 -15.93 15.35
C LEU A 440 37.63 -16.12 16.43
N ALA A 441 37.80 -17.06 17.36
CA ALA A 441 36.87 -17.22 18.48
C ALA A 441 36.83 -15.98 19.40
N ALA A 442 37.99 -15.35 19.63
CA ALA A 442 38.08 -14.09 20.37
C ALA A 442 37.37 -12.95 19.61
N LEU A 443 37.61 -12.80 18.30
CA LEU A 443 36.93 -11.81 17.47
C LEU A 443 35.42 -12.03 17.44
N LEU A 444 34.95 -13.27 17.22
CA LEU A 444 33.53 -13.61 17.24
C LEU A 444 32.91 -13.38 18.62
N GLY A 445 33.66 -13.63 19.70
CA GLY A 445 33.22 -13.33 21.05
C GLY A 445 33.17 -11.84 21.36
N VAL A 446 34.11 -11.04 20.83
CA VAL A 446 34.06 -9.57 20.94
C VAL A 446 32.87 -9.03 20.16
N VAL A 447 32.72 -9.41 18.89
CA VAL A 447 31.57 -9.01 18.06
C VAL A 447 30.25 -9.47 18.69
N GLY A 448 30.20 -10.72 19.18
CA GLY A 448 29.04 -11.28 19.86
C GLY A 448 28.73 -10.58 21.18
N GLY A 449 29.73 -10.23 21.98
CA GLY A 449 29.55 -9.52 23.25
C GLY A 449 29.16 -8.06 23.06
N VAL A 450 29.75 -7.37 22.07
CA VAL A 450 29.30 -6.03 21.64
C VAL A 450 27.86 -6.10 21.14
N GLY A 451 27.55 -7.08 20.29
CA GLY A 451 26.21 -7.33 19.78
C GLY A 451 25.19 -7.61 20.89
N LEU A 452 25.50 -8.51 21.83
CA LEU A 452 24.63 -8.84 22.98
C LEU A 452 24.42 -7.69 23.95
N ARG A 453 25.30 -6.67 23.94
CA ARG A 453 25.12 -5.47 24.75
C ARG A 453 24.32 -4.39 24.04
N VAL A 454 24.58 -4.19 22.75
CA VAL A 454 23.81 -3.23 21.95
C VAL A 454 22.40 -3.79 21.74
N MET A 455 22.22 -5.11 21.68
CA MET A 455 20.93 -5.75 21.49
C MET A 455 19.88 -5.30 22.50
N PRO A 456 20.07 -5.35 23.84
CA PRO A 456 19.06 -4.88 24.79
C PRO A 456 18.68 -3.42 24.60
N ALA A 457 19.64 -2.52 24.35
CA ALA A 457 19.34 -1.12 24.10
C ALA A 457 18.59 -0.93 22.77
N TYR A 458 19.03 -1.60 21.71
CA TYR A 458 18.36 -1.64 20.42
C TYR A 458 16.98 -2.32 20.51
N TRP A 459 16.82 -3.32 21.38
CA TRP A 459 15.58 -4.07 21.56
C TRP A 459 14.57 -3.30 22.40
N GLN A 460 15.03 -2.61 23.44
CA GLN A 460 14.23 -1.64 24.18
C GLN A 460 13.86 -0.48 23.27
N ASP A 461 14.78 0.01 22.43
CA ASP A 461 14.50 1.06 21.45
C ASP A 461 13.51 0.56 20.39
N GLU A 462 13.61 -0.67 19.88
CA GLU A 462 12.63 -1.23 18.94
C GLU A 462 11.29 -1.58 19.61
N GLN A 463 11.26 -2.00 20.88
CA GLN A 463 10.02 -2.17 21.65
C GLN A 463 9.37 -0.81 21.89
N GLN A 464 10.13 0.18 22.33
CA GLN A 464 9.68 1.56 22.51
C GLN A 464 9.29 2.20 21.20
N ARG A 465 9.97 1.87 20.10
CA ARG A 465 9.69 2.35 18.76
C ARG A 465 8.47 1.66 18.19
N ALA A 466 8.31 0.34 18.30
CA ALA A 466 7.08 -0.34 17.91
C ALA A 466 5.89 0.15 18.76
N TYR A 467 6.12 0.43 20.04
CA TYR A 467 5.16 1.05 20.94
C TYR A 467 4.86 2.51 20.59
N ALA A 468 5.86 3.30 20.19
CA ALA A 468 5.68 4.69 19.77
C ALA A 468 5.11 4.79 18.35
N GLU A 469 5.41 3.84 17.47
CA GLU A 469 4.80 3.70 16.16
C GLU A 469 3.33 3.28 16.31
N SER A 470 3.05 2.38 17.26
CA SER A 470 1.69 1.98 17.64
C SER A 470 0.94 3.02 18.46
N ARG A 471 1.65 4.01 19.03
CA ARG A 471 1.10 5.15 19.76
C ARG A 471 1.57 6.44 19.13
N GLU A 472 0.80 6.93 18.19
CA GLU A 472 0.94 8.33 17.88
C GLU A 472 0.22 9.16 18.92
N PHE A 473 0.98 9.97 19.63
CA PHE A 473 0.39 10.98 20.49
C PHE A 473 -0.26 12.01 19.56
N ALA A 474 -1.58 12.15 19.65
CA ALA A 474 -2.22 13.39 19.23
C ALA A 474 -1.35 14.55 19.73
N ALA A 475 -1.10 15.55 18.88
CA ALA A 475 -0.25 16.69 19.27
C ALA A 475 -0.71 17.31 20.60
N ASP A 476 -2.00 17.16 20.90
CA ASP A 476 -2.59 17.40 22.21
C ASP A 476 -3.59 16.28 22.62
N PRO A 477 -3.14 15.27 23.39
CA PRO A 477 -4.00 14.17 23.82
C PRO A 477 -5.13 14.61 24.76
N SER A 478 -4.90 15.67 25.55
CA SER A 478 -5.92 16.21 26.45
C SER A 478 -7.01 16.93 25.68
N GLY A 479 -6.62 17.82 24.76
CA GLY A 479 -7.54 18.46 23.83
C GLY A 479 -8.32 17.47 22.99
N ARG A 480 -7.70 16.36 22.54
CA ARG A 480 -8.41 15.32 21.77
C ARG A 480 -9.49 14.64 22.63
N LYS A 481 -9.20 14.32 23.89
CA LYS A 481 -10.19 13.75 24.82
C LYS A 481 -11.36 14.72 25.03
N GLN A 482 -11.06 16.01 25.19
CA GLN A 482 -12.06 17.07 25.30
C GLN A 482 -12.89 17.21 24.01
N LEU A 483 -12.26 17.23 22.84
CA LEU A 483 -12.91 17.27 21.53
C LEU A 483 -13.83 16.07 21.32
N THR A 484 -13.38 14.88 21.71
CA THR A 484 -14.17 13.64 21.61
C THR A 484 -15.40 13.71 22.53
N ALA A 485 -15.23 14.17 23.77
CA ALA A 485 -16.34 14.35 24.71
C ALA A 485 -17.34 15.39 24.20
N TRP A 486 -16.84 16.54 23.76
CA TRP A 486 -17.62 17.60 23.14
C TRP A 486 -18.41 17.10 21.93
N ALA A 487 -17.77 16.37 21.01
CA ALA A 487 -18.42 15.88 19.80
C ALA A 487 -19.54 14.88 20.11
N ARG A 488 -19.36 13.99 21.10
CA ARG A 488 -20.43 13.09 21.57
C ARG A 488 -21.60 13.87 22.15
N GLU A 489 -21.29 14.89 22.96
CA GLU A 489 -22.29 15.78 23.53
C GLU A 489 -23.05 16.51 22.43
N GLN A 490 -22.38 17.04 21.40
CA GLN A 490 -23.04 17.70 20.29
C GLN A 490 -23.94 16.76 19.49
N VAL A 491 -23.48 15.53 19.20
CA VAL A 491 -24.31 14.52 18.53
C VAL A 491 -25.55 14.18 19.35
N ALA A 492 -25.42 14.07 20.68
CA ALA A 492 -26.56 13.83 21.57
C ALA A 492 -27.55 15.00 21.65
N HIS A 493 -27.09 16.24 21.47
CA HIS A 493 -27.92 17.44 21.46
C HIS A 493 -28.60 17.73 20.12
N LEU A 494 -28.21 17.04 19.03
CA LEU A 494 -28.93 17.16 17.77
C LEU A 494 -30.34 16.60 17.92
N GLY A 495 -31.34 17.47 17.77
CA GLY A 495 -32.75 17.07 17.82
C GLY A 495 -33.09 16.06 16.71
N PRO A 496 -34.20 15.31 16.86
CA PRO A 496 -34.66 14.39 15.82
C PRO A 496 -34.79 15.09 14.45
N GLY A 497 -34.16 14.53 13.42
CA GLY A 497 -34.16 15.09 12.06
C GLY A 497 -33.20 16.25 11.83
N ALA A 498 -32.51 16.75 12.86
CA ALA A 498 -31.41 17.70 12.71
C ALA A 498 -30.12 16.96 12.39
N TRP A 499 -29.36 17.49 11.44
CA TRP A 499 -28.05 16.97 11.06
C TRP A 499 -27.02 18.08 11.13
N ALA A 500 -25.77 17.73 11.44
CA ALA A 500 -24.68 18.67 11.46
C ALA A 500 -23.35 17.97 11.18
N ARG A 501 -22.44 18.68 10.53
CA ARG A 501 -21.07 18.24 10.31
C ARG A 501 -20.05 19.22 10.87
N ALA A 502 -18.88 18.71 11.18
CA ALA A 502 -17.71 19.53 11.52
C ALA A 502 -16.74 19.58 10.32
N LEU A 503 -16.35 20.78 9.88
CA LEU A 503 -15.32 21.00 8.87
C LEU A 503 -13.98 21.25 9.55
N PHE A 504 -12.98 20.43 9.25
CA PHE A 504 -11.59 20.70 9.63
C PHE A 504 -10.92 21.57 8.57
N GLU A 505 -10.43 22.74 8.97
CA GLU A 505 -9.73 23.66 8.05
C GLU A 505 -8.34 23.14 7.70
N GLN A 506 -7.63 22.59 8.69
CA GLN A 506 -6.37 21.89 8.47
C GLN A 506 -6.66 20.43 8.20
N THR A 507 -5.98 19.90 7.20
CA THR A 507 -6.14 18.50 6.84
C THR A 507 -5.36 17.63 7.82
N THR A 508 -6.09 16.93 8.69
CA THR A 508 -5.52 16.01 9.69
C THR A 508 -6.23 14.66 9.64
N HIS A 509 -5.56 13.58 10.03
CA HIS A 509 -6.21 12.27 10.17
C HIS A 509 -7.20 12.23 11.35
N GLU A 510 -7.17 13.23 12.23
CA GLU A 510 -7.95 13.25 13.47
C GLU A 510 -9.45 13.35 13.21
N GLN A 511 -9.83 14.02 12.13
CA GLN A 511 -11.23 14.13 11.71
C GLN A 511 -11.87 12.75 11.51
N GLN A 512 -11.14 11.79 10.91
CA GLN A 512 -11.64 10.44 10.64
C GLN A 512 -11.89 9.67 11.95
N HIS A 513 -10.96 9.80 12.89
CA HIS A 513 -11.08 9.22 14.22
C HIS A 513 -12.26 9.81 14.98
N LEU A 514 -12.45 11.12 14.89
CA LEU A 514 -13.57 11.78 15.55
C LEU A 514 -14.90 11.22 15.06
N THR A 515 -15.08 11.08 13.74
CA THR A 515 -16.28 10.47 13.18
C THR A 515 -16.46 9.02 13.60
N ALA A 516 -15.39 8.22 13.57
CA ALA A 516 -15.42 6.82 14.00
C ALA A 516 -15.88 6.64 15.45
N ILE A 517 -15.39 7.49 16.35
CA ILE A 517 -15.53 7.34 17.80
C ILE A 517 -16.82 7.98 18.34
N THR A 518 -17.30 9.03 17.66
CA THR A 518 -18.40 9.87 18.17
C THR A 518 -19.65 9.82 17.30
N GLY A 519 -19.52 9.34 16.05
CA GLY A 519 -20.57 9.42 15.05
C GLY A 519 -20.74 10.81 14.44
N LEU A 520 -20.00 11.83 14.89
CA LEU A 520 -20.03 13.19 14.32
C LEU A 520 -19.37 13.16 12.92
N PRO A 521 -20.11 13.35 11.82
CA PRO A 521 -19.51 13.35 10.50
C PRO A 521 -18.60 14.57 10.34
N THR A 522 -17.41 14.33 9.79
CA THR A 522 -16.41 15.37 9.56
C THR A 522 -16.12 15.55 8.07
N LEU A 523 -15.86 16.79 7.69
CA LEU A 523 -15.41 17.19 6.36
C LEU A 523 -14.02 17.81 6.46
N HIS A 524 -13.34 17.90 5.33
CA HIS A 524 -12.10 18.63 5.20
C HIS A 524 -12.02 19.42 3.91
N MET A 525 -11.15 20.43 3.93
CA MET A 525 -10.77 21.17 2.72
C MET A 525 -9.62 20.47 1.99
N GLY A 526 -9.66 20.51 0.65
CA GLY A 526 -8.61 19.99 -0.22
C GLY A 526 -8.57 18.45 -0.32
N ALA A 527 -7.80 17.94 -1.27
CA ALA A 527 -7.53 16.51 -1.35
C ALA A 527 -6.43 16.14 -0.34
N LEU A 528 -6.67 15.13 0.50
CA LEU A 528 -5.60 14.48 1.26
C LEU A 528 -4.88 13.52 0.31
N PRO A 529 -3.57 13.69 0.06
CA PRO A 529 -2.77 12.64 -0.55
C PRO A 529 -2.98 11.36 0.27
N ASP A 530 -3.24 10.23 -0.39
CA ASP A 530 -3.36 8.91 0.23
C ASP A 530 -4.65 8.61 1.03
N LEU A 531 -5.62 9.51 1.10
CA LEU A 531 -6.92 9.25 1.77
C LEU A 531 -8.09 9.45 0.81
N LEU A 532 -8.75 8.35 0.46
CA LEU A 532 -9.80 8.28 -0.58
C LEU A 532 -11.14 8.94 -0.15
N LEU A 533 -11.15 9.94 0.74
CA LEU A 533 -12.36 10.54 1.32
C LEU A 533 -13.31 11.17 0.29
N ARG A 534 -14.55 10.65 0.20
CA ARG A 534 -15.65 11.28 -0.56
C ARG A 534 -16.33 12.43 0.19
N GLU A 535 -16.25 12.44 1.53
CA GLU A 535 -16.80 13.49 2.40
C GLU A 535 -15.81 14.67 2.47
N ARG A 536 -15.58 15.31 1.32
CA ARG A 536 -14.84 16.56 1.15
C ARG A 536 -15.83 17.68 0.86
N ILE A 537 -15.48 18.91 1.22
CA ILE A 537 -16.13 20.10 0.67
C ILE A 537 -15.26 20.73 -0.43
N GLU A 538 -15.88 21.18 -1.52
CA GLU A 538 -15.15 21.70 -2.67
C GLU A 538 -14.58 23.10 -2.41
N ASP A 539 -15.40 23.95 -1.78
CA ASP A 539 -15.09 25.32 -1.39
C ASP A 539 -15.74 25.62 -0.03
N THR A 540 -15.58 26.85 0.45
CA THR A 540 -16.13 27.32 1.73
C THR A 540 -17.19 28.40 1.52
N SER A 541 -17.83 28.41 0.35
CA SER A 541 -18.95 29.31 0.08
C SER A 541 -20.10 29.03 1.06
N PRO A 542 -20.89 30.04 1.45
CA PRO A 542 -22.06 29.84 2.30
C PRO A 542 -23.02 28.78 1.74
N GLU A 543 -23.20 28.74 0.43
CA GLU A 543 -24.05 27.78 -0.27
C GLU A 543 -23.55 26.34 -0.10
N SER A 544 -22.24 26.13 -0.24
CA SER A 544 -21.61 24.82 -0.08
C SER A 544 -21.62 24.36 1.38
N LEU A 545 -21.27 25.25 2.32
CA LEU A 545 -21.33 24.98 3.76
C LEU A 545 -22.76 24.61 4.19
N ALA A 546 -23.77 25.32 3.68
CA ALA A 546 -25.17 24.99 3.92
C ALA A 546 -25.57 23.66 3.26
N ARG A 547 -25.15 23.40 2.02
CA ARG A 547 -25.45 22.14 1.30
C ARG A 547 -24.95 20.91 2.04
N PHE A 548 -23.71 20.94 2.53
CA PHE A 548 -23.13 19.86 3.31
C PHE A 548 -23.46 19.93 4.81
N ASN A 549 -24.30 20.91 5.18
CA ASN A 549 -24.86 21.08 6.52
C ASN A 549 -23.77 21.17 7.59
N VAL A 550 -22.76 21.98 7.31
CA VAL A 550 -21.64 22.26 8.21
C VAL A 550 -22.13 23.20 9.31
N ARG A 551 -21.99 22.77 10.57
CA ARG A 551 -22.31 23.59 11.74
C ARG A 551 -21.06 24.10 12.43
N TRP A 552 -20.03 23.27 12.50
CA TRP A 552 -18.82 23.58 13.25
C TRP A 552 -17.62 23.64 12.32
N VAL A 553 -16.70 24.56 12.60
CA VAL A 553 -15.41 24.64 11.95
C VAL A 553 -14.33 24.43 13.00
N VAL A 554 -13.45 23.46 12.77
CA VAL A 554 -12.40 23.04 13.69
C VAL A 554 -11.04 23.47 13.14
N GLY A 555 -10.34 24.26 13.93
CA GLY A 555 -8.97 24.69 13.74
C GLY A 555 -8.04 23.92 14.70
N VAL A 556 -6.89 23.46 14.19
CA VAL A 556 -5.86 22.77 14.98
C VAL A 556 -4.65 23.68 15.15
N GLY A 557 -4.35 24.04 16.39
CA GLY A 557 -3.25 24.96 16.74
C GLY A 557 -3.49 26.43 16.41
N GLN A 558 -4.61 26.75 15.75
CA GLN A 558 -5.02 28.11 15.41
C GLN A 558 -6.54 28.23 15.42
N SER A 559 -7.05 29.44 15.61
CA SER A 559 -8.47 29.73 15.48
C SER A 559 -8.95 29.52 14.03
N PRO A 560 -10.15 28.96 13.81
CA PRO A 560 -10.70 28.82 12.47
C PRO A 560 -10.82 30.18 11.76
N THR A 561 -10.62 30.19 10.44
CA THR A 561 -10.86 31.37 9.60
C THR A 561 -12.35 31.60 9.34
N LEU A 562 -13.16 30.55 9.43
CA LEU A 562 -14.62 30.57 9.25
C LEU A 562 -15.37 30.47 10.58
N GLY A 563 -16.67 30.80 10.55
CA GLY A 563 -17.53 30.77 11.73
C GLY A 563 -17.49 32.05 12.56
N ASP A 564 -18.40 32.14 13.52
CA ASP A 564 -18.55 33.29 14.40
C ASP A 564 -17.46 33.27 15.49
N PRO A 565 -16.55 34.27 15.55
CA PRO A 565 -15.54 34.36 16.59
C PRO A 565 -16.11 34.40 18.02
N GLU A 566 -17.33 34.90 18.22
CA GLU A 566 -17.97 34.97 19.55
C GLU A 566 -18.37 33.58 20.08
N THR A 567 -18.51 32.60 19.19
CA THR A 567 -18.83 31.21 19.52
C THR A 567 -17.58 30.34 19.73
N GLU A 568 -16.37 30.91 19.66
CA GLU A 568 -15.15 30.15 19.73
C GLU A 568 -14.98 29.44 21.09
N ILE A 569 -14.83 28.12 21.03
CA ILE A 569 -14.44 27.31 22.17
C ILE A 569 -13.03 26.75 21.98
N SER A 570 -12.30 26.66 23.10
CA SER A 570 -10.93 26.17 23.15
C SER A 570 -10.87 24.86 23.90
N LEU A 571 -10.57 23.77 23.18
CA LEU A 571 -10.38 22.44 23.74
C LEU A 571 -8.90 22.05 23.55
N GLY A 572 -8.03 22.53 24.44
CA GLY A 572 -6.59 22.34 24.31
C GLY A 572 -6.01 23.04 23.09
N SER A 573 -5.50 22.31 22.08
CA SER A 573 -5.01 22.83 20.80
C SER A 573 -6.11 23.01 19.75
N TYR A 574 -7.31 22.46 19.99
CA TYR A 574 -8.44 22.60 19.09
C TYR A 574 -9.19 23.91 19.38
N ARG A 575 -9.56 24.60 18.32
CA ARG A 575 -10.42 25.79 18.35
C ARG A 575 -11.64 25.49 17.48
N ILE A 576 -12.83 25.69 18.01
CA ILE A 576 -14.07 25.37 17.30
C ILE A 576 -14.95 26.59 17.26
N ARG A 577 -15.43 26.95 16.07
CA ARG A 577 -16.42 28.02 15.88
C ARG A 577 -17.70 27.44 15.28
N GLU A 578 -18.84 28.01 15.64
CA GLU A 578 -20.12 27.70 15.00
C GLU A 578 -20.33 28.57 13.76
N LEU A 579 -20.97 28.00 12.75
CA LEU A 579 -21.43 28.72 11.57
C LEU A 579 -22.85 29.22 11.79
N PRO A 580 -23.11 30.55 11.73
CA PRO A 580 -24.45 31.10 11.94
C PRO A 580 -25.43 30.73 10.82
N THR A 581 -24.91 30.25 9.68
CA THR A 581 -25.69 29.84 8.50
C THR A 581 -26.18 28.39 8.57
N TRP A 582 -25.92 27.66 9.66
CA TRP A 582 -26.41 26.29 9.81
C TRP A 582 -27.93 26.26 10.01
N ASP A 583 -28.62 25.50 9.16
CA ASP A 583 -30.09 25.38 9.18
C ASP A 583 -30.58 23.96 9.48
N GLY A 584 -29.67 23.03 9.77
CA GLY A 584 -29.98 21.64 10.12
C GLY A 584 -30.47 20.76 8.97
N LYS A 585 -30.60 21.27 7.74
CA LYS A 585 -31.22 20.53 6.62
C LYS A 585 -30.22 19.62 5.90
N PHE A 586 -30.52 18.32 5.87
CA PHE A 586 -29.77 17.35 5.07
C PHE A 586 -30.29 17.21 3.63
N ALA A 587 -31.54 17.59 3.34
CA ALA A 587 -32.11 17.56 1.99
C ALA A 587 -32.66 18.94 1.60
N ARG A 588 -32.51 19.33 0.33
CA ARG A 588 -32.91 20.64 -0.19
C ARG A 588 -33.62 20.48 -1.53
N ILE A 589 -34.62 21.31 -1.78
CA ILE A 589 -35.26 21.43 -3.10
C ILE A 589 -34.40 22.38 -3.94
N GLU A 590 -33.89 21.88 -5.06
CA GLU A 590 -33.08 22.62 -6.03
C GLU A 590 -33.94 23.23 -7.14
N LYS A 591 -35.03 22.54 -7.52
CA LYS A 591 -36.01 23.01 -8.51
C LYS A 591 -37.42 22.60 -8.10
N GLY A 592 -38.38 23.49 -8.37
CA GLY A 592 -39.79 23.33 -8.00
C GLY A 592 -40.14 24.05 -6.69
N ALA A 593 -41.41 23.97 -6.28
CA ALA A 593 -41.93 24.57 -5.06
C ALA A 593 -42.32 23.48 -4.05
N GLY A 594 -42.32 23.81 -2.76
CA GLY A 594 -42.71 22.90 -1.68
C GLY A 594 -41.73 22.89 -0.53
N ASN A 595 -41.83 21.86 0.31
CA ASN A 595 -40.95 21.62 1.45
C ASN A 595 -40.45 20.18 1.43
N VAL A 596 -39.18 19.97 1.78
CA VAL A 596 -38.58 18.65 1.99
C VAL A 596 -38.15 18.50 3.43
N ALA A 597 -38.52 17.39 4.07
CA ALA A 597 -38.10 17.03 5.41
C ALA A 597 -37.46 15.64 5.39
N VAL A 598 -36.37 15.45 6.13
CA VAL A 598 -35.74 14.14 6.31
C VAL A 598 -36.39 13.46 7.52
N THR A 599 -37.06 12.34 7.29
CA THR A 599 -37.75 11.57 8.35
C THR A 599 -36.90 10.43 8.88
N ARG A 600 -35.88 10.01 8.12
CA ARG A 600 -34.91 8.99 8.54
C ARG A 600 -33.57 9.23 7.86
N LEU A 601 -32.50 9.09 8.62
CA LEU A 601 -31.12 9.15 8.11
C LEU A 601 -30.30 8.13 8.90
N ASP A 602 -29.96 7.01 8.25
CA ASP A 602 -29.10 5.98 8.84
C ASP A 602 -28.18 5.34 7.78
N ASP A 603 -27.49 4.26 8.15
CA ASP A 603 -26.53 3.57 7.27
C ASP A 603 -27.20 2.75 6.16
N ARG A 604 -28.53 2.61 6.16
CA ARG A 604 -29.28 1.81 5.19
C ARG A 604 -30.09 2.69 4.24
N ALA A 605 -30.64 3.79 4.76
CA ALA A 605 -31.52 4.65 3.98
C ALA A 605 -31.51 6.12 4.42
N VAL A 606 -31.84 6.98 3.46
CA VAL A 606 -32.31 8.35 3.69
C VAL A 606 -33.77 8.41 3.28
N GLU A 607 -34.68 8.66 4.21
CA GLU A 607 -36.09 8.87 3.89
C GLU A 607 -36.40 10.35 3.94
N ILE A 608 -37.00 10.85 2.86
CA ILE A 608 -37.47 12.22 2.77
C ILE A 608 -38.99 12.22 2.57
N VAL A 609 -39.63 13.30 2.98
CA VAL A 609 -41.03 13.59 2.67
C VAL A 609 -41.12 14.95 2.01
N VAL A 610 -41.74 15.00 0.84
CA VAL A 610 -42.04 16.22 0.10
C VAL A 610 -43.50 16.62 0.30
N THR A 611 -43.72 17.86 0.71
CA THR A 611 -45.05 18.43 1.01
C THR A 611 -45.21 19.83 0.44
N GLY A 612 -46.44 20.36 0.46
CA GLY A 612 -46.71 21.74 0.02
C GLY A 612 -46.64 21.95 -1.50
N THR A 613 -46.69 20.86 -2.27
CA THR A 613 -46.71 20.85 -3.73
C THR A 613 -47.48 19.62 -4.22
N THR A 614 -48.10 19.74 -5.39
CA THR A 614 -48.67 18.61 -6.15
C THR A 614 -47.77 18.18 -7.30
N GLU A 615 -46.76 18.97 -7.63
CA GLU A 615 -45.82 18.72 -8.72
C GLU A 615 -44.52 18.08 -8.19
N PRO A 616 -43.86 17.20 -8.98
CA PRO A 616 -42.54 16.70 -8.65
C PRO A 616 -41.50 17.82 -8.49
N VAL A 617 -40.52 17.60 -7.62
CA VAL A 617 -39.44 18.54 -7.31
C VAL A 617 -38.08 17.87 -7.44
N LEU A 618 -37.04 18.64 -7.79
CA LEU A 618 -35.67 18.13 -7.78
C LEU A 618 -35.11 18.32 -6.37
N VAL A 619 -34.85 17.21 -5.67
CA VAL A 619 -34.22 17.23 -4.34
C VAL A 619 -32.75 16.84 -4.46
N ALA A 620 -31.88 17.57 -3.78
CA ALA A 620 -30.50 17.19 -3.54
C ALA A 620 -30.28 16.85 -2.05
N LEU A 621 -29.48 15.82 -1.80
CA LEU A 621 -29.04 15.44 -0.46
C LEU A 621 -27.68 16.06 -0.15
N GLY A 622 -27.41 16.36 1.12
CA GLY A 622 -26.16 16.92 1.61
C GLY A 622 -25.04 15.89 1.71
N THR A 623 -24.94 14.94 0.78
CA THR A 623 -23.90 13.90 0.76
C THR A 623 -23.40 13.67 -0.67
N GLY A 624 -22.15 13.23 -0.78
CA GLY A 624 -21.51 12.97 -2.06
C GLY A 624 -22.22 11.87 -2.85
N PHE A 625 -22.29 12.05 -4.17
CA PHE A 625 -22.90 11.09 -5.07
C PHE A 625 -22.13 9.76 -5.14
N TYR A 626 -22.86 8.66 -5.29
CA TYR A 626 -22.35 7.33 -5.52
C TYR A 626 -23.27 6.51 -6.45
N PRO A 627 -22.78 5.80 -7.48
CA PRO A 627 -23.64 5.17 -8.48
C PRO A 627 -24.59 4.07 -7.98
N ARG A 628 -24.47 3.60 -6.74
CA ARG A 628 -25.41 2.63 -6.13
C ARG A 628 -26.65 3.27 -5.56
N TRP A 629 -26.73 4.60 -5.48
CA TRP A 629 -27.92 5.26 -4.99
C TRP A 629 -29.15 4.89 -5.83
N ARG A 630 -30.23 4.56 -5.15
CA ARG A 630 -31.57 4.32 -5.70
C ARG A 630 -32.55 5.13 -4.88
N ALA A 631 -33.62 5.58 -5.51
CA ALA A 631 -34.74 6.18 -4.81
C ALA A 631 -36.01 5.42 -5.18
N ARG A 632 -36.87 5.18 -4.19
CA ARG A 632 -38.21 4.63 -4.38
C ARG A 632 -39.21 5.48 -3.64
N HIS A 633 -40.26 5.86 -4.35
CA HIS A 633 -41.43 6.46 -3.75
C HIS A 633 -42.21 5.41 -2.93
N GLU A 634 -43.03 5.84 -1.97
CA GLU A 634 -43.86 4.95 -1.15
C GLU A 634 -44.87 4.11 -1.95
N SER A 635 -45.21 4.53 -3.18
CA SER A 635 -45.98 3.74 -4.14
C SER A 635 -45.21 2.54 -4.72
N GLY A 636 -43.91 2.42 -4.43
CA GLY A 636 -43.00 1.42 -5.00
C GLY A 636 -42.38 1.83 -6.34
N ALA A 637 -42.81 2.95 -6.92
CA ALA A 637 -42.23 3.49 -8.15
C ALA A 637 -40.76 3.90 -7.95
N ALA A 638 -39.92 3.59 -8.93
CA ALA A 638 -38.51 3.99 -8.91
C ALA A 638 -38.36 5.45 -9.35
N GLU A 639 -37.59 6.20 -8.59
CA GLU A 639 -37.24 7.59 -8.90
C GLU A 639 -35.75 7.61 -9.29
N PRO A 640 -35.41 8.00 -10.54
CA PRO A 640 -34.03 7.97 -10.99
C PRO A 640 -33.16 8.92 -10.17
N VAL A 641 -31.99 8.44 -9.76
CA VAL A 641 -31.00 9.23 -9.02
C VAL A 641 -29.92 9.72 -9.98
N TYR A 642 -29.52 10.98 -9.81
CA TYR A 642 -28.56 11.70 -10.64
C TYR A 642 -27.43 12.26 -9.78
N ALA A 643 -26.30 12.53 -10.43
CA ALA A 643 -25.19 13.28 -9.86
C ALA A 643 -25.39 14.77 -10.16
N LEU A 644 -25.69 15.59 -9.15
CA LEU A 644 -25.82 17.04 -9.31
C LEU A 644 -24.56 17.73 -8.81
N PRO A 645 -23.94 18.66 -9.57
CA PRO A 645 -22.85 19.48 -9.05
C PRO A 645 -23.23 20.18 -7.73
N SER A 646 -22.37 20.11 -6.73
CA SER A 646 -22.58 20.71 -5.40
C SER A 646 -22.63 22.24 -5.43
N ILE A 647 -22.00 22.85 -6.43
CA ILE A 647 -22.07 24.26 -6.78
C ILE A 647 -22.11 24.40 -8.32
N PRO A 648 -22.55 25.53 -8.89
CA PRO A 648 -22.51 25.74 -10.34
C PRO A 648 -21.08 25.62 -10.90
N GLY A 649 -20.87 24.72 -11.86
CA GLY A 649 -19.53 24.40 -12.37
C GLY A 649 -18.64 23.63 -11.38
N GLY A 650 -19.19 23.31 -10.20
CA GLY A 650 -18.57 22.52 -9.16
C GLY A 650 -18.27 21.11 -9.65
N GLN A 651 -17.16 20.61 -9.13
CA GLN A 651 -16.59 19.35 -9.47
C GLN A 651 -17.16 18.23 -8.57
N LEU A 652 -17.41 18.50 -7.29
CA LEU A 652 -18.04 17.56 -6.36
C LEU A 652 -19.52 17.42 -6.68
N HIS A 653 -19.99 16.19 -6.87
CA HIS A 653 -21.42 15.92 -7.10
C HIS A 653 -22.09 15.40 -5.84
N VAL A 654 -23.33 15.83 -5.62
CA VAL A 654 -24.22 15.35 -4.58
C VAL A 654 -25.31 14.45 -5.16
N VAL A 655 -25.89 13.63 -4.29
CA VAL A 655 -27.05 12.80 -4.64
C VAL A 655 -28.23 13.70 -4.95
N SER A 656 -28.89 13.48 -6.08
CA SER A 656 -30.12 14.20 -6.43
C SER A 656 -31.13 13.30 -7.10
N ALA A 657 -32.42 13.60 -6.98
CA ALA A 657 -33.49 12.92 -7.71
C ALA A 657 -34.68 13.86 -7.92
N TRP A 658 -35.36 13.70 -9.06
CA TRP A 658 -36.71 14.22 -9.21
C TRP A 658 -37.64 13.32 -8.41
N VAL A 659 -38.31 13.87 -7.40
CA VAL A 659 -39.17 13.13 -6.47
C VAL A 659 -40.60 13.66 -6.54
N ALA A 660 -41.57 12.75 -6.50
CA ALA A 660 -42.98 13.08 -6.42
C ALA A 660 -43.36 13.58 -4.99
N PRO A 661 -44.48 14.30 -4.83
CA PRO A 661 -45.02 14.60 -3.50
C PRO A 661 -45.31 13.31 -2.73
N GLY A 662 -44.93 13.25 -1.46
CA GLY A 662 -45.03 12.02 -0.65
C GLY A 662 -43.69 11.60 -0.05
N ARG A 663 -43.60 10.34 0.38
CA ARG A 663 -42.38 9.78 0.98
C ARG A 663 -41.52 9.09 -0.08
N THR A 664 -40.23 9.42 -0.09
CA THR A 664 -39.20 8.76 -0.91
C THR A 664 -38.09 8.19 -0.03
N THR A 665 -37.72 6.95 -0.28
CA THR A 665 -36.60 6.27 0.37
C THR A 665 -35.42 6.16 -0.59
N PHE A 666 -34.30 6.75 -0.22
CA PHE A 666 -33.02 6.59 -0.90
C PHE A 666 -32.21 5.47 -0.25
N THR A 667 -31.69 4.54 -1.04
CA THR A 667 -30.86 3.41 -0.59
C THR A 667 -29.59 3.29 -1.42
N VAL A 668 -28.57 2.61 -0.88
CA VAL A 668 -27.25 2.44 -1.53
C VAL A 668 -26.97 0.97 -1.86
N ASP A 669 -28.01 0.28 -2.33
CA ASP A 669 -28.02 -1.15 -2.63
C ASP A 669 -28.14 -1.45 -4.13
N GLY A 670 -28.18 -0.42 -4.97
CA GLY A 670 -28.30 -0.57 -6.40
C GLY A 670 -27.11 -1.32 -7.01
N PRO A 671 -27.31 -2.08 -8.11
CA PRO A 671 -26.19 -2.63 -8.85
C PRO A 671 -25.31 -1.50 -9.39
N LEU A 672 -24.00 -1.72 -9.43
CA LEU A 672 -23.12 -0.82 -10.17
C LEU A 672 -23.35 -1.01 -11.66
N PRO A 673 -23.09 0.00 -12.49
CA PRO A 673 -23.09 -0.15 -13.95
C PRO A 673 -22.18 -1.30 -14.42
N SER A 674 -21.13 -1.61 -13.67
CA SER A 674 -20.25 -2.76 -13.92
C SER A 674 -20.84 -4.12 -13.65
N ASP A 675 -21.80 -4.25 -12.71
CA ASP A 675 -22.05 -5.52 -12.04
C ASP A 675 -22.42 -6.64 -13.05
N GLY A 676 -21.44 -7.50 -13.38
CA GLY A 676 -21.63 -8.60 -14.33
C GLY A 676 -20.66 -8.64 -15.52
N ASP A 677 -19.95 -7.56 -15.84
CA ASP A 677 -18.95 -7.48 -16.91
C ASP A 677 -17.80 -8.49 -16.73
N GLY A 678 -17.42 -8.77 -15.48
CA GLY A 678 -16.40 -9.74 -15.11
C GLY A 678 -16.85 -11.20 -15.27
N ARG A 679 -18.16 -11.49 -15.42
CA ARG A 679 -18.67 -12.87 -15.49
C ARG A 679 -18.06 -13.64 -16.65
N GLY A 680 -17.84 -12.99 -17.80
CA GLY A 680 -17.17 -13.62 -18.95
C GLY A 680 -15.74 -14.06 -18.62
N LEU A 681 -14.97 -13.21 -17.94
CA LEU A 681 -13.62 -13.55 -17.48
C LEU A 681 -13.63 -14.63 -16.40
N ALA A 682 -14.60 -14.61 -15.49
CA ALA A 682 -14.80 -15.65 -14.48
C ALA A 682 -15.06 -17.01 -15.12
N LEU A 683 -15.98 -17.05 -16.08
CA LEU A 683 -16.35 -18.25 -16.83
C LEU A 683 -15.19 -18.75 -17.69
N ALA A 684 -14.43 -17.86 -18.33
CA ALA A 684 -13.23 -18.22 -19.07
C ALA A 684 -12.14 -18.81 -18.15
N ALA A 685 -11.92 -18.22 -16.97
CA ALA A 685 -10.98 -18.73 -15.98
C ALA A 685 -11.42 -20.11 -15.45
N LEU A 686 -12.71 -20.27 -15.14
CA LEU A 686 -13.29 -21.55 -14.73
C LEU A 686 -13.16 -22.61 -15.83
N ALA A 687 -13.42 -22.23 -17.09
CA ALA A 687 -13.25 -23.12 -18.24
C ALA A 687 -11.78 -23.53 -18.42
N MET A 688 -10.81 -22.63 -18.24
CA MET A 688 -9.38 -22.97 -18.26
C MET A 688 -9.00 -23.95 -17.14
N ILE A 689 -9.60 -23.82 -15.96
CA ILE A 689 -9.37 -24.74 -14.84
C ILE A 689 -9.93 -26.12 -15.14
N ILE A 690 -11.17 -26.19 -15.63
CA ILE A 690 -11.79 -27.45 -16.06
C ILE A 690 -10.95 -28.09 -17.17
N ALA A 691 -10.51 -27.32 -18.17
CA ALA A 691 -9.64 -27.81 -19.22
C ALA A 691 -8.30 -28.33 -18.67
N GLY A 692 -7.71 -27.65 -17.69
CA GLY A 692 -6.52 -28.09 -16.97
C GLY A 692 -6.73 -29.43 -16.24
N ILE A 693 -7.84 -29.56 -15.50
CA ILE A 693 -8.24 -30.78 -14.80
C ILE A 693 -8.42 -31.93 -15.79
N VAL A 694 -9.16 -31.72 -16.88
CA VAL A 694 -9.40 -32.73 -17.93
C VAL A 694 -8.10 -33.15 -18.62
N THR A 695 -7.22 -32.18 -18.92
CA THR A 695 -5.91 -32.44 -19.55
C THR A 695 -5.02 -33.29 -18.64
N TRP A 696 -5.08 -33.09 -17.33
CA TRP A 696 -4.28 -33.83 -16.36
C TRP A 696 -4.89 -35.17 -15.91
N SER A 697 -6.22 -35.31 -15.94
CA SER A 697 -6.91 -36.56 -15.64
C SER A 697 -6.78 -37.59 -16.77
N ARG A 698 -6.63 -37.14 -18.02
CA ARG A 698 -6.46 -38.02 -19.19
C ARG A 698 -4.97 -38.29 -19.51
N PRO A 699 -4.47 -39.53 -19.35
CA PRO A 699 -3.04 -39.85 -19.52
C PRO A 699 -2.45 -39.45 -20.89
N ARG A 700 -3.23 -39.60 -21.98
CA ARG A 700 -2.79 -39.27 -23.35
C ARG A 700 -2.48 -37.77 -23.52
N TRP A 701 -3.32 -36.91 -22.95
CA TRP A 701 -3.20 -35.46 -23.06
C TRP A 701 -2.04 -34.95 -22.20
N ARG A 702 -1.96 -35.45 -20.96
CA ARG A 702 -0.83 -35.24 -20.06
C ARG A 702 0.51 -35.58 -20.70
N ILE A 703 0.62 -36.72 -21.40
CA ILE A 703 1.87 -37.12 -22.07
C ILE A 703 2.23 -36.17 -23.22
N ARG A 704 1.25 -35.72 -24.04
CA ARG A 704 1.49 -34.75 -25.12
C ARG A 704 2.05 -33.43 -24.58
N VAL A 705 1.39 -32.85 -23.58
CA VAL A 705 1.81 -31.58 -22.95
C VAL A 705 3.22 -31.70 -22.37
N LEU A 706 3.50 -32.79 -21.64
CA LEU A 706 4.84 -33.04 -21.09
C LEU A 706 5.92 -33.23 -22.16
N ARG A 707 5.59 -33.85 -23.31
CA ARG A 707 6.53 -34.00 -24.44
C ARG A 707 6.83 -32.67 -25.12
N GLU A 708 5.84 -31.81 -25.31
CA GLU A 708 6.06 -30.46 -25.85
C GLU A 708 6.91 -29.62 -24.89
N LEU A 709 6.60 -29.64 -23.61
CA LEU A 709 7.40 -28.94 -22.60
C LEU A 709 8.83 -29.49 -22.51
N ALA A 710 9.04 -30.80 -22.67
CA ALA A 710 10.38 -31.37 -22.74
C ALA A 710 11.14 -30.95 -24.01
N ARG A 711 10.44 -30.73 -25.13
CA ARG A 711 11.02 -30.16 -26.36
C ARG A 711 11.37 -28.68 -26.17
N VAL A 712 10.45 -27.88 -25.63
CA VAL A 712 10.68 -26.47 -25.28
C VAL A 712 11.84 -26.35 -24.30
N ARG A 713 11.87 -27.15 -23.22
CA ARG A 713 12.97 -27.16 -22.25
C ARG A 713 14.31 -27.49 -22.90
N ARG A 714 14.38 -28.48 -23.79
CA ARG A 714 15.62 -28.79 -24.53
C ARG A 714 16.06 -27.63 -25.42
N ARG A 715 15.13 -26.99 -26.14
CA ARG A 715 15.41 -25.80 -26.95
C ARG A 715 15.87 -24.61 -26.10
N VAL A 716 15.17 -24.33 -25.00
CA VAL A 716 15.47 -23.23 -24.08
C VAL A 716 16.80 -23.46 -23.36
N LEU A 717 17.09 -24.67 -22.88
CA LEU A 717 18.38 -24.96 -22.23
C LEU A 717 19.54 -24.87 -23.22
N GLY A 718 19.38 -25.37 -24.45
CA GLY A 718 20.35 -25.21 -25.52
C GLY A 718 20.54 -23.74 -25.93
N ALA A 719 19.47 -22.96 -25.95
CA ALA A 719 19.50 -21.53 -26.23
C ALA A 719 19.91 -20.67 -25.03
N SER A 720 19.86 -21.17 -23.78
CA SER A 720 19.85 -20.34 -22.56
C SER A 720 21.08 -19.44 -22.39
N ARG A 721 22.26 -19.87 -22.85
CA ARG A 721 23.46 -19.02 -22.85
C ARG A 721 23.35 -17.86 -23.86
N SER A 722 22.74 -18.12 -25.02
CA SER A 722 22.46 -17.11 -26.04
C SER A 722 21.25 -16.26 -25.67
N LEU A 723 20.23 -16.85 -25.04
CA LEU A 723 19.01 -16.20 -24.60
C LEU A 723 19.31 -15.23 -23.46
N LEU A 724 20.12 -15.56 -22.45
CA LEU A 724 20.51 -14.59 -21.41
C LEU A 724 21.21 -13.34 -21.98
N ARG A 725 22.06 -13.50 -23.00
CA ARG A 725 22.69 -12.37 -23.71
C ARG A 725 21.72 -11.65 -24.65
N ALA A 726 20.85 -12.40 -25.32
CA ALA A 726 19.87 -11.86 -26.25
C ALA A 726 18.70 -11.19 -25.53
N THR A 727 18.23 -11.65 -24.37
CA THR A 727 17.10 -11.06 -23.65
C THR A 727 17.47 -9.67 -23.14
N ALA A 728 18.69 -9.46 -22.64
CA ALA A 728 19.18 -8.12 -22.34
C ALA A 728 19.21 -7.25 -23.61
N SER A 729 19.74 -7.78 -24.70
CA SER A 729 19.84 -7.08 -25.99
C SER A 729 18.47 -6.81 -26.64
N VAL A 730 17.50 -7.71 -26.50
CA VAL A 730 16.14 -7.65 -27.03
C VAL A 730 15.27 -6.75 -26.17
N VAL A 731 15.43 -6.77 -24.84
CA VAL A 731 14.77 -5.80 -23.96
C VAL A 731 15.29 -4.39 -24.30
N VAL A 732 16.61 -4.21 -24.44
CA VAL A 732 17.19 -2.94 -24.89
C VAL A 732 16.69 -2.57 -26.29
N LEU A 733 16.67 -3.51 -27.25
CA LEU A 733 16.21 -3.27 -28.61
C LEU A 733 14.70 -2.95 -28.67
N VAL A 734 13.85 -3.64 -27.91
CA VAL A 734 12.41 -3.36 -27.83
C VAL A 734 12.17 -2.00 -27.16
N LEU A 735 12.93 -1.65 -26.12
CA LEU A 735 12.89 -0.33 -25.50
C LEU A 735 13.35 0.77 -26.48
N VAL A 736 14.38 0.50 -27.31
CA VAL A 736 14.88 1.41 -28.35
C VAL A 736 13.89 1.55 -29.51
N ILE A 737 13.36 0.45 -30.04
CA ILE A 737 12.38 0.44 -31.16
C ILE A 737 11.09 1.13 -30.72
N ARG A 738 10.55 0.85 -29.52
CA ARG A 738 9.39 1.60 -29.00
C ARG A 738 9.70 3.08 -28.78
N GLY A 739 10.94 3.41 -28.40
CA GLY A 739 11.42 4.79 -28.36
C GLY A 739 11.35 5.48 -29.74
N CYS A 740 11.63 4.75 -30.82
CA CYS A 740 11.54 5.25 -32.20
C CYS A 740 10.11 5.39 -32.72
N ASP A 741 9.19 4.48 -32.36
CA ASP A 741 7.78 4.51 -32.80
C ASP A 741 6.96 5.66 -32.20
N SER A 742 7.40 6.20 -31.05
CA SER A 742 6.71 7.27 -30.34
C SER A 742 6.60 8.60 -31.11
N ALA A 743 7.37 8.78 -32.20
CA ALA A 743 7.33 9.99 -33.01
C ALA A 743 6.18 10.03 -34.04
N ALA A 744 5.58 8.89 -34.40
CA ALA A 744 4.56 8.80 -35.44
C ALA A 744 3.12 8.93 -34.93
N VAL A 745 2.88 8.49 -33.68
CA VAL A 745 1.55 8.41 -33.06
C VAL A 745 1.16 9.76 -32.43
N PRO A 746 -0.12 10.17 -32.49
CA PRO A 746 -0.62 11.29 -31.69
C PRO A 746 -0.18 11.18 -30.23
N MET A 747 0.38 12.27 -29.72
CA MET A 747 0.98 12.27 -28.40
C MET A 747 -0.13 12.26 -27.34
N ARG A 748 -0.14 11.24 -26.49
CA ARG A 748 -1.17 11.09 -25.43
C ARG A 748 -0.98 12.07 -24.26
N ALA A 749 0.27 12.44 -24.01
CA ALA A 749 0.65 13.42 -23.00
C ALA A 749 1.96 14.12 -23.40
N LEU A 750 2.11 15.39 -23.05
CA LEU A 750 3.36 16.12 -23.26
C LEU A 750 4.43 15.58 -22.31
N THR A 751 5.55 15.18 -22.90
CA THR A 751 6.73 14.73 -22.15
C THR A 751 7.94 15.64 -22.46
N VAL A 752 9.03 15.58 -21.68
CA VAL A 752 10.30 16.26 -21.97
C VAL A 752 11.33 15.29 -22.57
N GLY A 753 11.17 13.99 -22.36
CA GLY A 753 12.01 12.92 -22.88
C GLY A 753 11.26 11.59 -23.05
N SER A 754 11.99 10.57 -23.51
CA SER A 754 11.56 9.16 -23.42
C SER A 754 12.78 8.26 -23.22
N GLY A 755 12.97 7.80 -21.98
CA GLY A 755 14.14 7.01 -21.61
C GLY A 755 15.46 7.74 -21.93
N VAL A 756 16.23 7.19 -22.86
CA VAL A 756 17.56 7.71 -23.22
C VAL A 756 17.55 8.89 -24.22
N ARG A 757 16.38 9.36 -24.66
CA ARG A 757 16.27 10.40 -25.70
C ARG A 757 15.59 11.67 -25.18
N ALA A 758 16.27 12.81 -25.36
CA ALA A 758 15.71 14.15 -25.21
C ALA A 758 14.65 14.40 -26.31
N SER A 759 13.49 14.93 -25.94
CA SER A 759 12.41 15.26 -26.88
C SER A 759 11.95 16.72 -26.81
N ALA A 760 12.52 17.49 -25.89
CA ALA A 760 12.26 18.91 -25.66
C ALA A 760 13.59 19.68 -25.60
N LYS A 761 13.51 21.00 -25.75
CA LYS A 761 14.54 21.93 -25.32
C LYS A 761 14.12 22.47 -23.96
N VAL A 762 14.93 22.30 -22.94
CA VAL A 762 14.68 22.83 -21.60
C VAL A 762 15.72 23.90 -21.31
N GLU A 763 15.25 25.06 -20.86
CA GLU A 763 16.08 26.18 -20.45
C GLU A 763 15.64 26.64 -19.05
N ALA A 764 16.55 27.17 -18.26
CA ALA A 764 16.26 27.73 -16.94
C ALA A 764 17.01 29.03 -16.68
N ARG A 765 16.51 29.84 -15.73
CA ARG A 765 17.20 31.04 -15.24
C ARG A 765 16.80 31.36 -13.79
N LEU A 766 17.71 31.96 -13.02
CA LEU A 766 17.40 32.58 -11.73
C LEU A 766 17.21 34.10 -11.88
N ALA A 767 18.05 34.72 -12.71
CA ALA A 767 17.95 36.09 -13.21
C ALA A 767 18.78 36.21 -14.51
N GLY A 768 18.38 37.09 -15.43
CA GLY A 768 19.14 37.34 -16.66
C GLY A 768 18.84 36.36 -17.81
N ALA A 769 19.90 35.87 -18.46
CA ALA A 769 19.81 35.06 -19.67
C ALA A 769 19.35 33.61 -19.37
N TRP A 770 18.70 33.00 -20.35
CA TRP A 770 18.29 31.60 -20.30
C TRP A 770 19.50 30.68 -20.52
N VAL A 771 19.67 29.69 -19.65
CA VAL A 771 20.69 28.65 -19.76
C VAL A 771 20.03 27.38 -20.26
N GLU A 772 20.56 26.77 -21.32
CA GLU A 772 20.09 25.49 -21.84
C GLU A 772 20.54 24.35 -20.93
N CYS A 773 19.64 23.41 -20.65
CA CYS A 773 19.87 22.33 -19.69
C CYS A 773 20.32 21.04 -20.37
N ASP A 774 21.22 20.30 -19.73
CA ASP A 774 21.74 19.05 -20.25
C ASP A 774 20.79 17.88 -19.95
N TYR A 775 20.46 17.11 -21.00
CA TYR A 775 19.65 15.90 -20.82
C TYR A 775 20.52 14.72 -20.35
N LEU A 776 20.38 14.37 -19.07
CA LEU A 776 21.03 13.23 -18.46
C LEU A 776 20.33 11.92 -18.88
N ARG A 777 20.73 11.37 -20.03
CA ARG A 777 20.13 10.18 -20.66
C ARG A 777 19.95 8.98 -19.74
N ILE A 778 20.85 8.82 -18.77
CA ILE A 778 20.77 7.72 -17.78
C ILE A 778 19.59 7.94 -16.85
N ARG A 779 19.34 9.17 -16.40
CA ARG A 779 18.26 9.49 -15.45
C ARG A 779 16.94 9.81 -16.13
N GLY A 780 16.98 10.20 -17.41
CA GLY A 780 15.79 10.64 -18.13
C GLY A 780 15.29 12.02 -17.68
N GLU A 781 16.20 12.88 -17.20
CA GLU A 781 15.91 14.23 -16.70
C GLU A 781 16.86 15.25 -17.35
N TYR A 782 16.43 16.50 -17.42
CA TYR A 782 17.29 17.65 -17.72
C TYR A 782 17.83 18.21 -16.42
N ASP A 783 19.12 18.50 -16.37
CA ASP A 783 19.80 19.18 -15.27
C ASP A 783 20.35 20.52 -15.79
N CYS A 784 20.03 21.61 -15.11
CA CYS A 784 20.38 22.97 -15.50
C CYS A 784 21.46 23.53 -14.57
N ASP A 785 22.59 22.83 -14.45
CA ASP A 785 23.77 23.20 -13.64
C ASP A 785 23.41 23.65 -12.21
N GLY A 786 22.54 22.89 -11.53
CA GLY A 786 22.17 23.18 -10.15
C GLY A 786 21.15 24.32 -10.00
N LEU A 787 20.49 24.77 -11.07
CA LEU A 787 19.32 25.66 -10.98
C LEU A 787 18.02 24.88 -10.78
N VAL A 788 17.75 23.93 -11.67
CA VAL A 788 16.53 23.12 -11.68
C VAL A 788 16.80 21.78 -12.34
N THR A 789 16.09 20.76 -11.87
CA THR A 789 15.94 19.48 -12.59
C THR A 789 14.55 19.37 -13.17
N VAL A 790 14.44 18.94 -14.43
CA VAL A 790 13.16 18.79 -15.13
C VAL A 790 13.04 17.38 -15.68
N SER A 791 12.01 16.64 -15.29
CA SER A 791 11.82 15.26 -15.71
C SER A 791 10.37 14.96 -16.07
N ASP A 792 10.20 13.90 -16.86
CA ASP A 792 8.89 13.28 -16.99
C ASP A 792 8.58 12.52 -15.72
N ALA A 793 7.48 12.92 -15.11
CA ALA A 793 6.95 12.26 -13.95
C ALA A 793 5.43 12.24 -14.11
N THR A 794 4.75 12.21 -12.99
CA THR A 794 3.32 12.30 -12.95
C THR A 794 2.92 13.15 -11.78
N ALA A 795 1.82 13.85 -11.89
CA ALA A 795 1.35 14.70 -10.83
C ALA A 795 -0.16 14.62 -10.70
N ASN A 796 -0.62 14.79 -9.47
CA ASN A 796 -2.03 14.94 -9.14
C ASN A 796 -2.42 16.40 -9.37
N ILE A 797 -2.46 16.83 -10.62
CA ILE A 797 -2.78 18.21 -10.99
C ILE A 797 -4.03 18.35 -11.84
N LEU A 798 -4.43 17.30 -12.57
CA LEU A 798 -5.65 17.33 -13.37
C LEU A 798 -6.76 16.57 -12.67
N ASN A 799 -7.90 17.23 -12.52
CA ASN A 799 -9.15 16.65 -12.03
C ASN A 799 -10.06 16.38 -13.23
N ASP A 800 -10.59 15.14 -13.32
CA ASP A 800 -11.46 14.66 -14.41
C ASP A 800 -12.90 15.09 -14.12
N ALA A 801 -13.44 14.55 -13.04
CA ALA A 801 -14.75 14.87 -12.50
C ALA A 801 -14.84 14.21 -11.11
N PRO A 802 -14.85 15.00 -10.02
CA PRO A 802 -15.01 14.54 -8.66
C PRO A 802 -16.31 13.76 -8.42
N PRO A 803 -16.26 12.73 -7.56
CA PRO A 803 -15.31 12.61 -6.45
C PRO A 803 -13.93 12.01 -6.82
N SER A 804 -13.57 11.81 -8.10
CA SER A 804 -12.18 11.58 -8.45
C SER A 804 -11.26 12.71 -7.97
N TRP A 805 -10.24 12.32 -7.22
CA TRP A 805 -9.03 13.08 -6.96
C TRP A 805 -8.41 13.69 -8.21
N PRO A 806 -7.41 14.59 -8.08
CA PRO A 806 -6.56 14.88 -9.19
C PRO A 806 -5.89 13.56 -9.55
N PHE A 807 -6.35 12.95 -10.63
CA PHE A 807 -5.90 11.64 -10.99
C PHE A 807 -4.48 11.82 -11.50
N THR A 808 -3.64 10.87 -11.13
CA THR A 808 -2.23 11.06 -11.35
C THR A 808 -1.95 10.98 -12.84
N THR A 809 -1.75 12.15 -13.46
CA THR A 809 -1.59 12.30 -14.89
C THR A 809 -0.12 12.37 -15.25
N PRO A 810 0.29 11.93 -16.45
CA PRO A 810 1.61 12.23 -16.96
C PRO A 810 1.84 13.74 -16.91
N ALA A 811 2.92 14.12 -16.25
CA ALA A 811 3.25 15.52 -16.00
C ALA A 811 4.75 15.73 -16.15
N ILE A 812 5.11 16.95 -16.48
CA ILE A 812 6.48 17.44 -16.43
C ILE A 812 6.68 18.02 -15.04
N VAL A 813 7.65 17.50 -14.30
CA VAL A 813 7.97 17.99 -12.96
C VAL A 813 9.32 18.70 -12.98
N ALA A 814 9.33 19.94 -12.50
CA ALA A 814 10.51 20.77 -12.33
C ALA A 814 10.77 21.01 -10.83
N ARG A 815 12.00 20.74 -10.37
CA ARG A 815 12.43 20.93 -8.96
C ARG A 815 13.60 21.89 -8.92
N ALA A 816 13.40 23.07 -8.33
CA ALA A 816 14.45 24.07 -8.17
C ALA A 816 15.36 23.75 -6.99
N TYR A 817 16.64 24.10 -7.09
CA TYR A 817 17.59 24.00 -5.98
C TYR A 817 17.61 25.26 -5.09
N GLY A 818 16.93 26.33 -5.52
CA GLY A 818 16.76 27.57 -4.76
C GLY A 818 15.52 28.36 -5.23
N PRO A 819 15.11 29.39 -4.48
CA PRO A 819 13.95 30.22 -4.84
C PRO A 819 14.23 31.09 -6.08
N GLY A 820 13.19 31.49 -6.81
CA GLY A 820 13.27 32.44 -7.91
C GLY A 820 13.66 31.86 -9.28
N VAL A 821 13.77 30.53 -9.40
CA VAL A 821 14.11 29.88 -10.67
C VAL A 821 12.90 29.85 -11.60
N GLU A 822 13.08 30.24 -12.86
CA GLU A 822 12.12 30.06 -13.94
C GLU A 822 12.59 28.96 -14.90
N VAL A 823 11.64 28.21 -15.45
CA VAL A 823 11.88 27.17 -16.45
C VAL A 823 11.13 27.50 -17.74
N ARG A 824 11.76 27.21 -18.88
CA ARG A 824 11.16 27.23 -20.22
C ARG A 824 11.34 25.88 -20.89
N ILE A 825 10.23 25.32 -21.35
CA ILE A 825 10.18 24.00 -21.98
C ILE A 825 9.59 24.15 -23.38
N THR A 826 10.39 23.89 -24.41
CA THR A 826 9.96 24.00 -25.81
C THR A 826 10.00 22.64 -26.48
N ARG A 827 8.87 22.20 -27.05
CA ARG A 827 8.77 20.92 -27.75
C ARG A 827 7.90 21.00 -29.00
N SER A 828 8.31 20.32 -30.07
CA SER A 828 7.41 20.07 -31.20
C SER A 828 6.63 18.77 -30.97
N ALA A 829 5.31 18.85 -30.88
CA ALA A 829 4.45 17.73 -30.54
C ALA A 829 3.29 17.57 -31.55
N ARG A 830 2.96 16.33 -31.90
CA ARG A 830 1.78 16.01 -32.72
C ARG A 830 0.56 15.88 -31.80
N LEU A 831 -0.18 16.98 -31.64
CA LEU A 831 -1.37 17.07 -30.80
C LEU A 831 -2.61 16.87 -31.67
N ILE A 832 -3.24 15.69 -31.61
CA ILE A 832 -4.47 15.38 -32.36
C ILE A 832 -5.54 14.93 -31.38
N GLY A 833 -6.57 15.76 -31.20
CA GLY A 833 -7.68 15.55 -30.26
C GLY A 833 -7.90 16.76 -29.35
N ARG A 834 -8.69 16.54 -28.30
CA ARG A 834 -8.95 17.52 -27.22
C ARG A 834 -7.95 17.26 -26.09
N TYR A 835 -7.28 18.31 -25.64
CA TYR A 835 -6.25 18.24 -24.59
C TYR A 835 -6.65 19.09 -23.40
N TRP A 836 -6.28 18.61 -22.21
CA TRP A 836 -6.34 19.38 -20.98
C TRP A 836 -4.94 19.78 -20.56
N ALA A 837 -4.79 20.99 -20.03
CA ALA A 837 -3.55 21.49 -19.49
C ALA A 837 -3.73 22.20 -18.16
N GLN A 838 -2.84 21.95 -17.21
CA GLN A 838 -2.85 22.61 -15.89
C GLN A 838 -1.45 22.55 -15.26
N ALA A 839 -1.15 23.49 -14.36
CA ALA A 839 0.06 23.50 -13.57
C ALA A 839 -0.24 23.58 -12.06
N SER A 840 0.68 23.12 -11.21
CA SER A 840 0.55 23.15 -9.75
C SER A 840 0.78 24.53 -9.12
N ASN A 841 1.23 25.52 -9.90
CA ASN A 841 1.59 26.85 -9.42
C ASN A 841 1.03 27.94 -10.34
N GLN A 842 0.83 29.13 -9.79
CA GLN A 842 0.37 30.30 -10.54
C GLN A 842 1.44 30.82 -11.50
N GLY A 843 1.02 31.52 -12.57
CA GLY A 843 1.92 32.22 -13.48
C GLY A 843 2.65 31.32 -14.47
N VAL A 844 2.20 30.07 -14.65
CA VAL A 844 2.71 29.15 -15.66
C VAL A 844 1.91 29.34 -16.94
N GLN A 845 2.60 29.67 -18.03
CA GLN A 845 1.98 29.93 -19.33
C GLN A 845 2.30 28.84 -20.34
N LEU A 846 1.29 28.43 -21.10
CA LEU A 846 1.39 27.51 -22.24
C LEU A 846 1.12 28.26 -23.55
N VAL A 847 2.08 28.27 -24.46
CA VAL A 847 1.95 28.89 -25.79
C VAL A 847 1.99 27.80 -26.87
N LEU A 848 0.97 27.79 -27.73
CA LEU A 848 0.89 26.92 -28.90
C LEU A 848 1.29 27.73 -30.16
N ASP A 849 2.40 27.34 -30.79
CA ASP A 849 3.07 28.04 -31.88
C ASP A 849 3.41 29.50 -31.56
N LYS A 850 2.56 30.43 -32.02
CA LYS A 850 2.61 31.89 -31.77
C LYS A 850 1.24 32.44 -31.33
N GLY A 851 0.37 31.56 -30.82
CA GLY A 851 -0.95 31.95 -30.31
C GLY A 851 -0.87 32.69 -28.98
N GLU A 852 -2.04 33.05 -28.45
CA GLU A 852 -2.15 33.66 -27.13
C GLU A 852 -1.68 32.70 -26.03
N PRO A 853 -0.97 33.19 -25.00
CA PRO A 853 -0.59 32.38 -23.85
C PRO A 853 -1.82 31.92 -23.06
N LEU A 854 -1.89 30.62 -22.78
CA LEU A 854 -2.87 30.04 -21.88
C LEU A 854 -2.30 30.00 -20.46
N ASP A 855 -2.98 30.62 -19.50
CA ASP A 855 -2.62 30.55 -18.09
C ASP A 855 -3.03 29.20 -17.51
N LEU A 856 -2.04 28.41 -17.08
CA LEU A 856 -2.25 27.07 -16.53
C LEU A 856 -2.56 27.06 -15.02
N THR A 857 -2.79 28.23 -14.41
CA THR A 857 -3.27 28.36 -13.02
C THR A 857 -4.59 27.60 -12.82
N THR A 858 -5.45 27.58 -13.83
CA THR A 858 -6.68 26.78 -13.88
C THR A 858 -6.61 25.77 -15.03
N ARG A 859 -7.48 24.75 -14.99
CA ARG A 859 -7.57 23.76 -16.06
C ARG A 859 -7.95 24.43 -17.38
N GLN A 860 -7.06 24.38 -18.35
CA GLN A 860 -7.28 24.82 -19.73
C GLN A 860 -7.65 23.65 -20.62
N VAL A 861 -8.57 23.88 -21.56
CA VAL A 861 -9.00 22.87 -22.54
C VAL A 861 -8.79 23.43 -23.94
N PHE A 862 -8.05 22.72 -24.78
CA PHE A 862 -7.82 23.14 -26.17
C PHE A 862 -7.86 21.96 -27.13
N ARG A 863 -8.18 22.22 -28.40
CA ARG A 863 -8.23 21.20 -29.45
C ARG A 863 -7.11 21.44 -30.44
N SER A 864 -6.45 20.36 -30.88
CA SER A 864 -5.46 20.42 -31.95
C SER A 864 -5.67 19.25 -32.90
N VAL A 865 -5.32 19.45 -34.17
CA VAL A 865 -5.38 18.41 -35.22
C VAL A 865 -4.06 18.30 -36.00
N VAL A 866 -3.05 19.08 -35.61
CA VAL A 866 -1.76 19.19 -36.30
C VAL A 866 -0.59 19.09 -35.34
N LYS A 867 0.61 19.00 -35.90
CA LYS A 867 1.84 19.19 -35.15
C LYS A 867 2.00 20.66 -34.77
N ARG A 868 2.23 20.93 -33.49
CA ARG A 868 2.37 22.27 -32.90
C ARG A 868 3.71 22.37 -32.18
N ARG A 869 4.31 23.56 -32.14
CA ARG A 869 5.37 23.90 -31.19
C ARG A 869 4.70 24.33 -29.89
N VAL A 870 4.96 23.60 -28.82
CA VAL A 870 4.46 23.89 -27.48
C VAL A 870 5.59 24.53 -26.69
N THR A 871 5.33 25.69 -26.09
CA THR A 871 6.28 26.38 -25.19
C THR A 871 5.61 26.59 -23.85
N ILE A 872 6.20 26.07 -22.77
CA ILE A 872 5.75 26.31 -21.40
C ILE A 872 6.78 27.18 -20.71
N THR A 873 6.35 28.25 -20.03
CA THR A 873 7.24 29.10 -19.22
C THR A 873 6.60 29.36 -17.86
N GLY A 874 7.36 29.27 -16.77
CA GLY A 874 6.84 29.59 -15.45
C GLY A 874 7.89 29.52 -14.34
N GLY A 875 7.57 30.12 -13.20
CA GLY A 875 8.38 30.05 -11.98
C GLY A 875 8.24 28.69 -11.29
N VAL A 876 9.37 28.10 -10.90
CA VAL A 876 9.43 26.86 -10.13
C VAL A 876 9.42 27.24 -8.64
N PRO A 877 8.39 26.83 -7.87
CA PRO A 877 8.35 27.12 -6.45
C PRO A 877 9.52 26.42 -5.72
N PHE A 878 9.86 26.92 -4.54
CA PHE A 878 10.87 26.30 -3.68
C PHE A 878 10.34 26.30 -2.23
N PRO A 879 10.41 25.16 -1.51
CA PRO A 879 11.02 23.88 -1.91
C PRO A 879 10.08 22.93 -2.71
N ALA A 880 8.85 23.35 -3.00
CA ALA A 880 7.85 22.52 -3.67
C ALA A 880 8.14 22.36 -5.18
N PRO A 881 7.87 21.20 -5.80
CA PRO A 881 8.00 21.04 -7.25
C PRO A 881 6.94 21.83 -8.04
N LEU A 882 7.31 22.32 -9.23
CA LEU A 882 6.35 22.69 -10.27
C LEU A 882 5.95 21.43 -11.05
N SER A 883 4.66 21.16 -11.17
CA SER A 883 4.12 20.08 -11.99
C SER A 883 3.25 20.64 -13.10
N ILE A 884 3.42 20.16 -14.34
CA ILE A 884 2.68 20.63 -15.52
C ILE A 884 2.14 19.43 -16.28
N ALA A 885 0.82 19.32 -16.47
CA ALA A 885 0.22 18.26 -17.26
C ALA A 885 -0.37 18.86 -18.53
N VAL A 886 -0.16 18.17 -19.65
CA VAL A 886 -0.83 18.43 -20.92
C VAL A 886 -1.17 17.07 -21.53
N VAL A 887 -2.44 16.65 -21.46
CA VAL A 887 -2.88 15.27 -21.71
C VAL A 887 -4.11 15.21 -22.60
N LEU A 888 -4.25 14.14 -23.36
CA LEU A 888 -5.38 13.91 -24.27
C LEU A 888 -6.63 13.48 -23.48
N ASP A 889 -7.70 14.28 -23.58
CA ASP A 889 -8.98 14.17 -22.86
C ASP A 889 -9.62 12.77 -22.96
N GLU A 890 -9.73 12.22 -24.18
CA GLU A 890 -10.35 10.92 -24.47
C GLU A 890 -9.68 9.71 -23.78
N ARG A 891 -8.54 9.91 -23.12
CA ARG A 891 -7.82 8.88 -22.37
C ARG A 891 -7.96 9.02 -20.85
N LEU A 892 -8.48 10.14 -20.38
CA LEU A 892 -8.67 10.44 -18.97
C LEU A 892 -10.05 9.96 -18.51
N GLU A 893 -11.07 10.12 -19.35
CA GLU A 893 -12.46 9.77 -19.07
C GLU A 893 -12.91 8.54 -19.89
N PRO A 894 -13.02 7.32 -19.33
CA PRO A 894 -14.05 6.43 -19.84
C PRO A 894 -15.40 7.16 -19.69
N PRO A 895 -16.35 7.03 -20.64
CA PRO A 895 -17.67 7.62 -20.47
C PRO A 895 -18.25 7.21 -19.12
N ARG A 896 -18.55 8.19 -18.24
CA ARG A 896 -19.19 7.98 -16.94
C ARG A 896 -20.65 8.41 -17.03
N PRO A 897 -21.52 7.65 -17.73
CA PRO A 897 -22.92 8.04 -17.89
C PRO A 897 -23.65 8.21 -16.55
N PHE A 898 -23.13 7.63 -15.46
CA PHE A 898 -23.63 7.81 -14.10
C PHE A 898 -23.37 9.21 -13.50
N LEU A 899 -22.52 10.04 -14.12
CA LEU A 899 -22.32 11.45 -13.73
C LEU A 899 -23.15 12.42 -14.59
N ALA A 900 -24.09 11.93 -15.40
CA ALA A 900 -24.96 12.80 -16.16
C ALA A 900 -25.77 13.70 -15.20
N PRO A 901 -25.86 15.02 -15.47
CA PRO A 901 -26.66 15.92 -14.63
C PRO A 901 -28.13 15.52 -14.70
N PRO A 902 -28.93 15.86 -13.67
CA PRO A 902 -30.37 15.65 -13.73
C PRO A 902 -30.99 16.42 -14.90
N PRO A 903 -32.04 15.88 -15.55
CA PRO A 903 -32.77 16.61 -16.59
C PRO A 903 -33.42 17.88 -16.04
N ASP A 904 -33.64 18.86 -16.90
CA ASP A 904 -34.25 20.13 -16.50
C ASP A 904 -35.72 20.03 -16.08
N GLU A 905 -36.42 19.00 -16.59
CA GLU A 905 -37.81 18.70 -16.26
C GLU A 905 -37.93 17.32 -15.59
N PRO A 906 -38.97 17.10 -14.75
CA PRO A 906 -39.21 15.79 -14.16
C PRO A 906 -39.45 14.71 -15.22
N PRO A 907 -38.79 13.54 -15.09
CA PRO A 907 -39.00 12.43 -16.02
C PRO A 907 -40.49 12.03 -16.07
N PRO A 908 -40.99 11.59 -17.24
CA PRO A 908 -42.38 11.12 -17.36
C PRO A 908 -42.75 10.02 -16.34
N SER A 909 -41.79 9.17 -15.98
CA SER A 909 -41.98 8.12 -14.97
C SER A 909 -42.24 8.66 -13.56
N VAL A 910 -41.69 9.83 -13.21
CA VAL A 910 -41.92 10.49 -11.92
C VAL A 910 -43.23 11.28 -11.95
N ARG A 911 -43.51 11.97 -13.06
CA ARG A 911 -44.81 12.63 -13.29
C ARG A 911 -45.99 11.65 -13.26
N ALA A 912 -45.78 10.37 -13.51
CA ALA A 912 -46.86 9.38 -13.47
C ALA A 912 -47.25 8.92 -12.05
N ILE A 913 -46.57 9.41 -11.00
CA ILE A 913 -46.75 8.95 -9.60
C ILE A 913 -47.94 9.65 -8.89
N HIS A 914 -48.74 10.46 -9.60
CA HIS A 914 -49.89 11.18 -9.05
C HIS A 914 -51.03 10.30 -8.52
#